data_AF-A0A1B6FBA5-F1
#
_entry.id   AF-A0A1B6FBA5-F1
#
_cell.length_a   1.000
_cell.length_b   1.000
_cell.length_c   1.000
_cell.angle_alpha   90.00
_cell.angle_beta   90.00
_cell.angle_gamma   90.00
#
_symmetry.space_group_name_H-M   'P 1'
#
loop_
_entity.id
_entity.type
_entity.pdbx_description
1 polymer ?
#
loop_
_entity_poly.entity_id
_entity_poly.type
_entity_poly.pdbx_seq_one_letter_code
_entity_poly.pdbx_strand_id
1 'polypeptide(L)'
;MLKVVGASWLQTRITLFTLAAVTVVGLLTYYYGGVIPSSHDGNYAATVYWSRTTGFRLHFWGQNNEPAAVRKGVARAYYRPDMTKDGWASIEIETLDSYPDTVQAHAAGLLEGSLSWQLIYYHWKNTIERTCEDRQDFCEQARIILDQNTVNIREQAKSLDEVDPFWHQINLFYEQLDGIEVGWRYAVDRSRKDFDIPHQDFLWMNMACDLRDLELMYNSSLENNPHRPLSMALLKIDPGDSTQFLLAHASSSFYSAMLRVQKRYHFGFHMTGRSGTRAVVPGQVVVFTSYPGTIHSQDDFYQVSGTGTPLTVSGTAIKNLNPSLWAQAEVTTQVFMGPRVMAANRVAHNGSHWTKLVSKSYSGTGNKQWLVVQSAGVGSPGVRLWVTEQVPGLTHSEEQTKRLNKTGYWASSGMPFYRDILNMSGNIMSAYQLSNPVAEVLSMGQANVTDLASLVELMRSPDLTLVGRSDLSLDDIHQLELEYQSRFLRSTTEQDMTNEIIDSRENQDNDQEKITPPHFVHNVRELFNTIISKKKLSEELRQMEDNNNDTSEEIRVAEEMPEIDSIISKRKVLDTDESKILPLREFSGVIDLKVSKNDGFLAAAGPPFSVDHGAVVVQPFQWSKSLIKDLPHVGQADVWNFGPVEPKWVWN
;
A
#
# COMPACT_ATOMS: atom_id res chain seq x y z
N MET A 1 -51.38 61.88 -50.36
CA MET A 1 -50.99 60.64 -51.08
C MET A 1 -50.14 59.79 -50.15
N LEU A 2 -50.66 58.68 -49.64
CA LEU A 2 -49.88 57.66 -48.93
C LEU A 2 -49.66 56.50 -49.89
N LYS A 3 -48.40 56.28 -50.30
CA LYS A 3 -48.00 55.14 -51.13
C LYS A 3 -47.86 53.92 -50.22
N VAL A 4 -48.82 53.01 -50.30
CA VAL A 4 -48.69 51.67 -49.70
C VAL A 4 -47.70 50.90 -50.57
N VAL A 5 -46.52 50.60 -50.04
CA VAL A 5 -45.53 49.76 -50.69
C VAL A 5 -45.92 48.32 -50.41
N GLY A 6 -46.51 47.64 -51.39
CA GLY A 6 -46.81 46.23 -51.31
C GLY A 6 -45.51 45.42 -51.25
N ALA A 7 -45.33 44.65 -50.18
CA ALA A 7 -44.23 43.70 -50.07
C ALA A 7 -44.28 42.72 -51.26
N SER A 8 -43.11 42.46 -51.88
CA SER A 8 -43.00 41.54 -53.01
C SER A 8 -43.49 40.16 -52.59
N TRP A 9 -44.52 39.65 -53.27
CA TRP A 9 -45.11 38.34 -53.01
C TRP A 9 -44.08 37.19 -53.10
N LEU A 10 -43.04 37.39 -53.93
CA LEU A 10 -41.91 36.48 -54.02
C LEU A 10 -41.07 36.48 -52.74
N GLN A 11 -40.82 37.63 -52.13
CA GLN A 11 -40.11 37.72 -50.84
C GLN A 11 -40.89 37.03 -49.74
N THR A 12 -42.22 37.23 -49.66
CA THR A 12 -43.05 36.56 -48.66
C THR A 12 -43.00 35.04 -48.78
N ARG A 13 -42.99 34.49 -50.01
CA ARG A 13 -42.83 33.05 -50.23
C ARG A 13 -41.45 32.53 -49.82
N ILE A 14 -40.38 33.23 -50.19
CA ILE A 14 -39.02 32.84 -49.82
C ILE A 14 -38.86 32.83 -48.30
N THR A 15 -39.34 33.87 -47.61
CA THR A 15 -39.34 33.95 -46.14
C THR A 15 -40.14 32.81 -45.51
N LEU A 16 -41.31 32.47 -46.04
CA LEU A 16 -42.11 31.36 -45.52
C LEU A 16 -41.42 29.99 -45.68
N PHE A 17 -40.80 29.73 -46.85
CA PHE A 17 -40.05 28.50 -47.08
C PHE A 17 -38.81 28.41 -46.20
N THR A 18 -38.10 29.52 -45.98
CA THR A 18 -36.95 29.53 -45.06
C THR A 18 -37.39 29.30 -43.62
N LEU A 19 -38.49 29.92 -43.18
CA LEU A 19 -39.02 29.70 -41.84
C LEU A 19 -39.44 28.24 -41.64
N ALA A 20 -40.11 27.65 -42.63
CA ALA A 20 -40.52 26.25 -42.61
C ALA A 20 -39.30 25.31 -42.57
N ALA A 21 -38.27 25.57 -43.38
CA ALA A 21 -37.04 24.78 -43.38
C ALA A 21 -36.31 24.86 -42.03
N VAL A 22 -36.17 26.06 -41.46
CA VAL A 22 -35.55 26.25 -40.13
C VAL A 22 -36.36 25.53 -39.05
N THR A 23 -37.69 25.60 -39.12
CA THR A 23 -38.59 24.93 -38.17
C THR A 23 -38.47 23.40 -38.28
N VAL A 24 -38.42 22.86 -39.50
CA VAL A 24 -38.21 21.42 -39.74
C VAL A 24 -36.83 20.98 -39.23
N VAL A 25 -35.76 21.74 -39.49
CA VAL A 25 -34.43 21.45 -38.95
C VAL A 25 -34.44 21.52 -37.42
N GLY A 26 -35.13 22.50 -36.82
CA GLY A 26 -35.31 22.62 -35.38
C GLY A 26 -36.06 21.43 -34.77
N LEU A 27 -37.14 20.98 -35.41
CA LEU A 27 -37.91 19.80 -35.00
C LEU A 27 -37.11 18.51 -35.18
N LEU A 28 -36.39 18.35 -36.29
CA LEU A 28 -35.48 17.21 -36.50
C LEU A 28 -34.37 17.19 -35.46
N THR A 29 -33.79 18.34 -35.12
CA THR A 29 -32.77 18.46 -34.07
C THR A 29 -33.36 18.20 -32.68
N TYR A 30 -34.61 18.58 -32.43
CA TYR A 30 -35.29 18.27 -31.16
C TYR A 30 -35.62 16.76 -31.04
N TYR A 31 -36.13 16.15 -32.12
CA TYR A 31 -36.59 14.75 -32.12
C TYR A 31 -35.45 13.73 -32.27
N TYR A 32 -34.42 14.06 -33.06
CA TYR A 32 -33.26 13.18 -33.31
C TYR A 32 -31.98 13.66 -32.63
N GLY A 33 -31.85 14.95 -32.29
CA GLY A 33 -30.73 15.50 -31.53
C GLY A 33 -30.93 15.43 -30.02
N GLY A 34 -32.11 14.98 -29.55
CA GLY A 34 -32.32 14.46 -28.20
C GLY A 34 -31.61 13.12 -28.00
N VAL A 35 -30.30 13.08 -28.27
CA VAL A 35 -29.45 12.02 -27.73
C VAL A 35 -29.48 12.21 -26.22
N ILE A 36 -30.17 11.30 -25.55
CA ILE A 36 -30.15 11.12 -24.10
C ILE A 36 -28.73 11.41 -23.64
N PRO A 37 -28.49 12.30 -22.66
CA PRO A 37 -27.17 12.37 -22.03
C PRO A 37 -26.95 10.98 -21.44
N SER A 38 -26.20 10.12 -22.16
CA SER A 38 -25.76 8.85 -21.64
C SER A 38 -25.07 9.22 -20.33
N SER A 39 -25.65 8.82 -19.20
CA SER A 39 -25.09 9.11 -17.89
C SER A 39 -23.62 8.76 -17.95
N HIS A 40 -22.77 9.79 -17.83
CA HIS A 40 -21.33 9.66 -17.89
C HIS A 40 -20.91 8.60 -16.86
N ASP A 41 -20.39 7.47 -17.33
CA ASP A 41 -20.03 6.33 -16.49
C ASP A 41 -18.81 6.59 -15.60
N GLY A 42 -18.10 7.71 -15.83
CA GLY A 42 -16.91 8.12 -15.11
C GLY A 42 -15.65 7.36 -15.55
N ASN A 43 -15.72 6.50 -16.57
CA ASN A 43 -14.60 5.68 -17.01
C ASN A 43 -13.96 6.26 -18.27
N TYR A 44 -12.64 6.27 -18.33
CA TYR A 44 -11.91 6.91 -19.43
C TYR A 44 -11.06 5.90 -20.18
N ALA A 45 -10.99 6.04 -21.50
CA ALA A 45 -10.07 5.27 -22.33
C ALA A 45 -9.19 6.19 -23.18
N ALA A 46 -7.95 5.77 -23.40
CA ALA A 46 -7.02 6.46 -24.29
C ALA A 46 -6.13 5.47 -25.03
N THR A 47 -5.63 5.90 -26.19
CA THR A 47 -4.69 5.16 -27.03
C THR A 47 -3.51 6.08 -27.39
N VAL A 48 -2.30 5.55 -27.34
CA VAL A 48 -1.11 6.20 -27.88
C VAL A 48 -0.73 5.55 -29.19
N TYR A 49 -0.55 6.36 -30.22
CA TYR A 49 0.04 5.98 -31.49
C TYR A 49 1.46 6.50 -31.59
N TRP A 50 2.31 5.84 -32.36
CA TRP A 50 3.68 6.28 -32.60
C TRP A 50 4.11 6.00 -34.04
N SER A 51 4.89 6.92 -34.60
CA SER A 51 5.67 6.70 -35.81
C SER A 51 7.03 7.37 -35.69
N ARG A 52 8.01 6.90 -36.47
CA ARG A 52 9.35 7.50 -36.50
C ARG A 52 9.35 8.96 -36.95
N THR A 53 8.37 9.38 -37.75
CA THR A 53 8.31 10.74 -38.32
C THR A 53 7.50 11.71 -37.47
N THR A 54 6.43 11.24 -36.82
CA THR A 54 5.51 12.11 -36.05
C THR A 54 5.69 12.00 -34.54
N GLY A 55 6.47 11.05 -34.05
CA GLY A 55 6.57 10.75 -32.62
C GLY A 55 5.26 10.24 -32.04
N PHE A 56 5.06 10.47 -30.73
CA PHE A 56 3.87 10.03 -30.00
C PHE A 56 2.66 10.93 -30.29
N ARG A 57 1.49 10.29 -30.47
CA ARG A 57 0.19 10.95 -30.57
C ARG A 57 -0.80 10.28 -29.64
N LEU A 58 -1.28 11.03 -28.66
CA LEU A 58 -2.29 10.60 -27.70
C LEU A 58 -3.71 10.86 -28.25
N HIS A 59 -4.60 9.89 -28.08
CA HIS A 59 -6.01 9.98 -28.45
C HIS A 59 -6.90 9.58 -27.27
N PHE A 60 -7.69 10.52 -26.75
CA PHE A 60 -8.69 10.24 -25.71
C PHE A 60 -10.01 9.87 -26.35
N TRP A 61 -10.59 8.75 -25.94
CA TRP A 61 -11.89 8.29 -26.42
C TRP A 61 -13.06 8.91 -25.63
N GLY A 62 -12.79 9.50 -24.47
CA GLY A 62 -13.82 10.09 -23.61
C GLY A 62 -14.38 9.07 -22.63
N GLN A 63 -15.68 9.12 -22.36
CA GLN A 63 -16.41 8.23 -21.46
C GLN A 63 -17.42 7.35 -22.19
N ASN A 64 -18.04 6.38 -21.50
CA ASN A 64 -19.02 5.45 -22.06
C ASN A 64 -18.45 4.63 -23.23
N ASN A 65 -17.17 4.26 -23.13
CA ASN A 65 -16.49 3.51 -24.17
C ASN A 65 -16.82 2.03 -24.05
N GLU A 66 -17.01 1.35 -25.18
CA GLU A 66 -16.95 -0.12 -25.23
C GLU A 66 -15.47 -0.54 -25.20
N PRO A 67 -14.96 -1.18 -24.13
CA PRO A 67 -13.52 -1.42 -24.00
C PRO A 67 -12.92 -2.27 -25.13
N ALA A 68 -13.71 -3.17 -25.71
CA ALA A 68 -13.29 -4.01 -26.84
C ALA A 68 -13.04 -3.20 -28.13
N ALA A 69 -13.73 -2.06 -28.30
CA ALA A 69 -13.61 -1.20 -29.47
C ALA A 69 -12.39 -0.25 -29.41
N VAL A 70 -11.80 -0.07 -28.22
CA VAL A 70 -10.63 0.81 -28.02
C VAL A 70 -9.41 0.19 -28.71
N ARG A 71 -8.94 0.83 -29.78
CA ARG A 71 -7.77 0.35 -30.54
C ARG A 71 -6.51 0.36 -29.68
N LYS A 72 -5.65 -0.66 -29.85
CA LYS A 72 -4.43 -0.81 -29.05
C LYS A 72 -3.33 0.22 -29.39
N GLY A 73 -3.18 0.64 -30.65
CA GLY A 73 -2.08 1.56 -31.02
C GLY A 73 -0.72 0.97 -30.63
N VAL A 74 0.21 1.78 -30.12
CA VAL A 74 1.37 1.27 -29.35
C VAL A 74 0.91 0.75 -28.01
N ALA A 75 0.05 1.54 -27.35
CA ALA A 75 -0.49 1.25 -26.04
C ALA A 75 -1.92 1.80 -25.93
N ARG A 76 -2.78 1.11 -25.17
CA ARG A 76 -4.11 1.59 -24.76
C ARG A 76 -4.26 1.49 -23.27
N ALA A 77 -5.08 2.36 -22.70
CA ALA A 77 -5.41 2.36 -21.28
C ALA A 77 -6.90 2.53 -21.03
N TYR A 78 -7.37 1.91 -19.96
CA TYR A 78 -8.71 2.08 -19.41
C TYR A 78 -8.59 2.46 -17.93
N TYR A 79 -9.21 3.56 -17.54
CA TYR A 79 -9.03 4.20 -16.26
C TYR A 79 -10.37 4.49 -15.58
N ARG A 80 -10.49 4.08 -14.31
CA ARG A 80 -11.62 4.40 -13.43
C ARG A 80 -11.10 5.21 -12.25
N PRO A 81 -11.38 6.53 -12.18
CA PRO A 81 -10.89 7.41 -11.13
C PRO A 81 -11.74 7.37 -9.84
N ASP A 82 -12.97 6.88 -9.91
CA ASP A 82 -13.95 7.00 -8.82
C ASP A 82 -13.59 6.10 -7.63
N MET A 83 -12.96 6.69 -6.63
CA MET A 83 -12.62 6.06 -5.35
C MET A 83 -13.76 6.11 -4.32
N THR A 84 -14.86 6.84 -4.58
CA THR A 84 -15.86 7.12 -3.55
C THR A 84 -16.68 5.90 -3.15
N LYS A 85 -16.68 4.85 -3.99
CA LYS A 85 -17.48 3.64 -3.80
C LYS A 85 -16.77 2.58 -2.98
N ASP A 86 -15.48 2.37 -3.22
CA ASP A 86 -14.72 1.25 -2.66
C ASP A 86 -13.29 1.63 -2.23
N GLY A 87 -12.93 2.91 -2.33
CA GLY A 87 -11.62 3.43 -1.98
C GLY A 87 -10.51 3.12 -2.98
N TRP A 88 -10.83 2.61 -4.18
CA TRP A 88 -9.84 2.29 -5.21
C TRP A 88 -10.13 2.99 -6.54
N ALA A 89 -9.10 3.64 -7.09
CA ALA A 89 -9.06 3.87 -8.53
C ALA A 89 -8.52 2.61 -9.21
N SER A 90 -8.77 2.43 -10.50
CA SER A 90 -8.20 1.32 -11.28
C SER A 90 -7.67 1.80 -12.62
N ILE A 91 -6.48 1.36 -13.02
CA ILE A 91 -5.95 1.57 -14.36
C ILE A 91 -5.44 0.26 -14.95
N GLU A 92 -5.80 0.03 -16.20
CA GLU A 92 -5.34 -1.09 -16.99
C GLU A 92 -4.65 -0.57 -18.23
N ILE A 93 -3.45 -1.09 -18.54
CA ILE A 93 -2.66 -0.66 -19.70
C ILE A 93 -2.14 -1.88 -20.44
N GLU A 94 -2.33 -1.89 -21.76
CA GLU A 94 -1.76 -2.91 -22.63
C GLU A 94 -0.90 -2.29 -23.71
N THR A 95 0.24 -2.92 -24.02
CA THR A 95 1.11 -2.52 -25.14
C THR A 95 1.12 -3.58 -26.25
N LEU A 96 1.74 -3.25 -27.39
CA LEU A 96 2.02 -4.16 -28.50
C LEU A 96 3.51 -4.44 -28.64
N ASP A 97 3.87 -5.72 -28.59
CA ASP A 97 5.23 -6.25 -28.77
C ASP A 97 5.85 -5.97 -30.15
N SER A 98 5.04 -5.59 -31.14
CA SER A 98 5.55 -5.20 -32.46
C SER A 98 6.32 -3.87 -32.45
N TYR A 99 6.24 -3.09 -31.38
CA TYR A 99 6.94 -1.80 -31.24
C TYR A 99 8.20 -1.95 -30.38
N PRO A 100 9.21 -1.07 -30.56
CA PRO A 100 10.38 -1.06 -29.67
C PRO A 100 9.96 -0.87 -28.21
N ASP A 101 10.61 -1.59 -27.29
CA ASP A 101 10.20 -1.63 -25.89
C ASP A 101 10.27 -0.26 -25.19
N THR A 102 11.25 0.57 -25.54
CA THR A 102 11.34 1.94 -25.03
C THR A 102 10.14 2.79 -25.46
N VAL A 103 9.64 2.57 -26.69
CA VAL A 103 8.43 3.23 -27.21
C VAL A 103 7.19 2.71 -26.48
N GLN A 104 7.12 1.41 -26.23
CA GLN A 104 6.04 0.80 -25.45
C GLN A 104 6.00 1.33 -24.01
N ALA A 105 7.15 1.35 -23.32
CA ALA A 105 7.30 1.82 -21.94
C ALA A 105 6.91 3.30 -21.81
N HIS A 106 7.46 4.15 -22.66
CA HIS A 106 7.13 5.58 -22.67
C HIS A 106 5.64 5.81 -22.98
N ALA A 107 5.05 5.07 -23.94
CA ALA A 107 3.63 5.17 -24.25
C ALA A 107 2.72 4.75 -23.07
N ALA A 108 3.11 3.70 -22.34
CA ALA A 108 2.39 3.26 -21.15
C ALA A 108 2.44 4.34 -20.04
N GLY A 109 3.61 4.92 -19.80
CA GLY A 109 3.76 6.05 -18.88
C GLY A 109 2.93 7.26 -19.31
N LEU A 110 2.98 7.62 -20.59
CA LEU A 110 2.22 8.73 -21.18
C LEU A 110 0.72 8.59 -20.95
N LEU A 111 0.18 7.37 -21.10
CA LEU A 111 -1.23 7.06 -20.82
C LEU A 111 -1.56 7.21 -19.34
N GLU A 112 -0.75 6.64 -18.45
CA GLU A 112 -0.99 6.71 -17.02
C GLU A 112 -0.93 8.14 -16.50
N GLY A 113 0.15 8.86 -16.83
CA GLY A 113 0.36 10.25 -16.43
C GLY A 113 -0.76 11.16 -16.91
N SER A 114 -1.23 10.97 -18.15
CA SER A 114 -2.26 11.83 -18.74
C SER A 114 -3.68 11.53 -18.28
N LEU A 115 -4.02 10.26 -18.03
CA LEU A 115 -5.35 9.88 -17.56
C LEU A 115 -5.53 10.16 -16.07
N SER A 116 -4.49 9.90 -15.26
CA SER A 116 -4.55 9.98 -13.79
C SER A 116 -3.96 11.28 -13.21
N TRP A 117 -3.72 12.30 -14.05
CA TRP A 117 -2.99 13.51 -13.68
C TRP A 117 -3.48 14.21 -12.40
N GLN A 118 -4.81 14.22 -12.18
CA GLN A 118 -5.42 14.80 -10.98
C GLN A 118 -5.04 14.02 -9.72
N LEU A 119 -5.17 12.69 -9.74
CA LEU A 119 -4.80 11.85 -8.61
C LEU A 119 -3.29 11.89 -8.35
N ILE A 120 -2.46 11.99 -9.39
CA ILE A 120 -1.01 12.18 -9.23
C ILE A 120 -0.73 13.48 -8.46
N TYR A 121 -1.35 14.58 -8.87
CA TYR A 121 -1.17 15.87 -8.20
C TYR A 121 -1.67 15.85 -6.76
N TYR A 122 -2.84 15.28 -6.50
CA TYR A 122 -3.37 15.14 -5.14
C TYR A 122 -2.50 14.24 -4.26
N HIS A 123 -1.96 13.15 -4.81
CA HIS A 123 -1.07 12.29 -4.07
C HIS A 123 0.24 13.00 -3.70
N TRP A 124 0.83 13.73 -4.65
CA TRP A 124 2.01 14.56 -4.40
C TRP A 124 1.75 15.63 -3.32
N LYS A 125 0.59 16.30 -3.37
CA LYS A 125 0.16 17.28 -2.33
C LYS A 125 0.10 16.66 -0.93
N ASN A 126 -0.59 15.53 -0.83
CA ASN A 126 -0.85 14.87 0.44
C ASN A 126 0.41 14.23 1.04
N THR A 127 1.42 13.95 0.22
CA THR A 127 2.64 13.25 0.64
C THR A 127 3.84 14.18 0.59
N ILE A 128 4.45 14.37 -0.58
CA ILE A 128 5.73 15.05 -0.74
C ILE A 128 5.66 16.54 -0.43
N GLU A 129 4.69 17.28 -1.00
CA GLU A 129 4.55 18.72 -0.78
C GLU A 129 4.46 19.01 0.72
N ARG A 130 3.51 18.33 1.39
CA ARG A 130 3.33 18.45 2.84
C ARG A 130 4.58 18.08 3.63
N THR A 131 5.22 16.94 3.34
CA THR A 131 6.43 16.51 4.07
C THR A 131 7.55 17.54 3.94
N CYS A 132 7.68 18.21 2.79
CA CYS A 132 8.75 19.16 2.53
C CYS A 132 8.50 20.58 3.05
N GLU A 133 7.29 20.93 3.50
CA GLU A 133 7.00 22.25 4.12
C GLU A 133 7.87 22.53 5.36
N ASP A 134 8.10 21.50 6.19
CA ASP A 134 8.84 21.62 7.45
C ASP A 134 10.22 20.93 7.41
N ARG A 135 10.56 20.23 6.31
CA ARG A 135 11.77 19.38 6.20
C ARG A 135 12.56 19.65 4.92
N GLN A 136 12.69 20.93 4.56
CA GLN A 136 13.28 21.33 3.28
C GLN A 136 14.70 20.77 3.09
N ASP A 137 15.57 20.84 4.11
CA ASP A 137 16.95 20.33 4.03
C ASP A 137 17.01 18.83 3.66
N PHE A 138 16.20 18.01 4.33
CA PHE A 138 16.10 16.58 4.03
C PHE A 138 15.56 16.37 2.60
N CYS A 139 14.52 17.12 2.21
CA CYS A 139 13.94 16.98 0.89
C CYS A 139 14.92 17.36 -0.24
N GLU A 140 15.70 18.42 -0.05
CA GLU A 140 16.73 18.82 -1.01
C GLU A 140 17.82 17.75 -1.12
N GLN A 141 18.27 17.19 0.03
CA GLN A 141 19.23 16.11 0.04
C GLN A 141 18.72 14.83 -0.65
N ALA A 142 17.48 14.44 -0.36
CA ALA A 142 16.84 13.30 -1.01
C ALA A 142 16.74 13.49 -2.52
N ARG A 143 16.33 14.67 -3.00
CA ARG A 143 16.28 15.01 -4.44
C ARG A 143 17.66 14.89 -5.11
N ILE A 144 18.73 15.36 -4.45
CA ILE A 144 20.11 15.20 -4.95
C ILE A 144 20.48 13.73 -5.10
N ILE A 145 20.17 12.89 -4.11
CA ILE A 145 20.46 11.45 -4.16
C ILE A 145 19.68 10.77 -5.28
N LEU A 146 18.40 11.09 -5.43
CA LEU A 146 17.55 10.55 -6.49
C LEU A 146 18.09 10.89 -7.87
N ASP A 147 18.52 12.13 -8.09
CA ASP A 147 19.13 12.56 -9.36
C ASP A 147 20.43 11.82 -9.64
N GLN A 148 21.36 11.78 -8.65
CA GLN A 148 22.64 11.09 -8.80
C GLN A 148 22.47 9.60 -9.07
N ASN A 149 21.59 8.93 -8.31
CA ASN A 149 21.28 7.52 -8.52
C ASN A 149 20.72 7.30 -9.93
N THR A 150 19.71 8.09 -10.31
CA THR A 150 19.02 7.93 -11.60
C THR A 150 19.98 8.08 -12.77
N VAL A 151 20.90 9.05 -12.73
CA VAL A 151 21.93 9.22 -13.76
C VAL A 151 22.83 7.98 -13.88
N ASN A 152 23.41 7.53 -12.76
CA ASN A 152 24.34 6.39 -12.76
C ASN A 152 23.65 5.10 -13.21
N ILE A 153 22.45 4.83 -12.69
CA ILE A 153 21.69 3.62 -12.99
C ILE A 153 21.21 3.61 -14.44
N ARG A 154 20.78 4.75 -14.99
CA ARG A 154 20.40 4.83 -16.42
C ARG A 154 21.60 4.60 -17.34
N GLU A 155 22.78 5.13 -17.01
CA GLU A 155 23.99 4.90 -17.79
C GLU A 155 24.36 3.40 -17.81
N GLN A 156 24.37 2.77 -16.63
CA GLN A 156 24.63 1.34 -16.53
C GLN A 156 23.58 0.50 -17.25
N ALA A 157 22.29 0.81 -17.07
CA ALA A 157 21.19 0.10 -17.73
C ALA A 157 21.31 0.15 -19.26
N LYS A 158 21.60 1.33 -19.82
CA LYS A 158 21.82 1.50 -21.26
C LYS A 158 23.01 0.70 -21.79
N SER A 159 24.11 0.66 -21.03
CA SER A 159 25.31 -0.10 -21.45
C SER A 159 25.09 -1.61 -21.51
N LEU A 160 24.11 -2.13 -20.76
CA LEU A 160 23.82 -3.56 -20.64
C LEU A 160 22.47 -3.96 -21.27
N ASP A 161 21.76 -3.01 -21.89
CA ASP A 161 20.40 -3.14 -22.41
C ASP A 161 20.23 -4.30 -23.41
N GLU A 162 21.20 -4.50 -24.30
CA GLU A 162 21.12 -5.54 -25.33
C GLU A 162 21.54 -6.94 -24.83
N VAL A 163 22.20 -7.04 -23.67
CA VAL A 163 22.87 -8.26 -23.21
C VAL A 163 22.29 -8.85 -21.93
N ASP A 164 21.77 -8.02 -21.03
CA ASP A 164 21.34 -8.44 -19.70
C ASP A 164 19.85 -8.11 -19.49
N PRO A 165 18.99 -9.12 -19.37
CA PRO A 165 17.55 -8.90 -19.23
C PRO A 165 17.15 -8.06 -18.01
N PHE A 166 17.89 -8.16 -16.92
CA PHE A 166 17.62 -7.36 -15.74
C PHE A 166 17.81 -5.87 -16.07
N TRP A 167 18.96 -5.52 -16.65
CA TRP A 167 19.31 -4.13 -16.95
C TRP A 167 18.44 -3.52 -18.05
N HIS A 168 18.02 -4.32 -19.04
CA HIS A 168 17.01 -3.89 -20.00
C HIS A 168 15.71 -3.48 -19.30
N GLN A 169 15.21 -4.29 -18.37
CA GLN A 169 13.99 -3.93 -17.63
C GLN A 169 14.17 -2.71 -16.71
N ILE A 170 15.36 -2.49 -16.15
CA ILE A 170 15.68 -1.25 -15.40
C ILE A 170 15.60 -0.05 -16.34
N ASN A 171 16.16 -0.13 -17.55
CA ASN A 171 16.06 0.93 -18.56
C ASN A 171 14.58 1.24 -18.88
N LEU A 172 13.77 0.21 -19.14
CA LEU A 172 12.33 0.37 -19.43
C LEU A 172 11.53 0.96 -18.27
N PHE A 173 11.88 0.66 -17.00
CA PHE A 173 11.25 1.29 -15.84
C PHE A 173 11.40 2.81 -15.89
N TYR A 174 12.61 3.29 -16.13
CA TYR A 174 12.91 4.71 -16.21
C TYR A 174 12.36 5.40 -17.45
N GLU A 175 12.24 4.70 -18.59
CA GLU A 175 11.55 5.19 -19.79
C GLU A 175 10.02 5.32 -19.55
N GLN A 176 9.43 4.37 -18.82
CA GLN A 176 8.03 4.46 -18.41
C GLN A 176 7.80 5.65 -17.47
N LEU A 177 8.74 5.91 -16.56
CA LEU A 177 8.64 7.04 -15.63
C LEU A 177 8.74 8.40 -16.35
N ASP A 178 9.62 8.52 -17.35
CA ASP A 178 9.66 9.71 -18.22
C ASP A 178 8.32 9.90 -18.95
N GLY A 179 7.71 8.79 -19.40
CA GLY A 179 6.38 8.82 -19.98
C GLY A 179 5.32 9.37 -19.02
N ILE A 180 5.35 9.01 -17.73
CA ILE A 180 4.43 9.55 -16.73
C ILE A 180 4.54 11.06 -16.62
N GLU A 181 5.76 11.59 -16.48
CA GLU A 181 5.97 13.03 -16.37
C GLU A 181 5.44 13.75 -17.61
N VAL A 182 5.82 13.29 -18.81
CA VAL A 182 5.35 13.89 -20.08
C VAL A 182 3.82 13.83 -20.17
N GLY A 183 3.21 12.71 -19.80
CA GLY A 183 1.76 12.52 -19.83
C GLY A 183 1.04 13.43 -18.85
N TRP A 184 1.59 13.57 -17.65
CA TRP A 184 1.06 14.44 -16.61
C TRP A 184 1.09 15.90 -17.04
N ARG A 185 2.24 16.40 -17.50
CA ARG A 185 2.41 17.79 -17.98
C ARG A 185 1.46 18.08 -19.15
N TYR A 186 1.39 17.17 -20.12
CA TYR A 186 0.46 17.28 -21.24
C TYR A 186 -1.00 17.42 -20.79
N ALA A 187 -1.42 16.65 -19.78
CA ALA A 187 -2.80 16.70 -19.28
C ALA A 187 -3.10 17.95 -18.44
N VAL A 188 -2.11 18.46 -17.70
CA VAL A 188 -2.21 19.74 -16.98
C VAL A 188 -2.41 20.90 -17.97
N ASP A 189 -1.57 20.98 -19.01
CA ASP A 189 -1.69 21.98 -20.08
C ASP A 189 -3.04 21.89 -20.79
N ARG A 190 -3.44 20.68 -21.17
CA ARG A 190 -4.75 20.43 -21.81
C ARG A 190 -5.91 20.87 -20.91
N SER A 191 -5.76 20.73 -19.60
CA SER A 191 -6.77 21.10 -18.59
C SER A 191 -6.70 22.57 -18.19
N ARG A 192 -5.77 23.35 -18.75
CA ARG A 192 -5.54 24.78 -18.45
C ARG A 192 -5.37 25.03 -16.95
N LYS A 193 -4.61 24.16 -16.29
CA LYS A 193 -4.21 24.33 -14.89
C LYS A 193 -2.76 24.80 -14.84
N ASP A 194 -2.46 25.57 -13.81
CA ASP A 194 -1.11 26.06 -13.51
C ASP A 194 -0.57 25.29 -12.31
N PHE A 195 -0.36 23.99 -12.52
CA PHE A 195 0.19 23.08 -11.53
C PHE A 195 1.57 22.63 -11.98
N ASP A 196 2.51 22.54 -11.05
CA ASP A 196 3.83 22.00 -11.34
C ASP A 196 4.24 20.98 -10.27
N ILE A 197 4.99 19.97 -10.71
CA ILE A 197 5.64 18.97 -9.88
C ILE A 197 7.10 18.93 -10.35
N PRO A 198 8.08 19.12 -9.45
CA PRO A 198 9.50 18.97 -9.80
C PRO A 198 9.80 17.59 -10.38
N HIS A 199 10.72 17.49 -11.35
CA HIS A 199 11.13 16.22 -11.95
C HIS A 199 11.51 15.17 -10.89
N GLN A 200 12.29 15.59 -9.89
CA GLN A 200 12.75 14.74 -8.80
C GLN A 200 11.60 14.17 -7.96
N ASP A 201 10.46 14.83 -7.93
CA ASP A 201 9.32 14.36 -7.14
C ASP A 201 8.56 13.24 -7.86
N PHE A 202 8.70 13.09 -9.18
CA PHE A 202 8.28 11.87 -9.89
C PHE A 202 9.18 10.68 -9.54
N LEU A 203 10.50 10.91 -9.40
CA LEU A 203 11.43 9.92 -8.88
C LEU A 203 11.08 9.57 -7.42
N TRP A 204 10.81 10.58 -6.59
CA TRP A 204 10.44 10.40 -5.18
C TRP A 204 9.21 9.51 -5.02
N MET A 205 8.13 9.78 -5.78
CA MET A 205 6.92 8.94 -5.78
C MET A 205 7.20 7.48 -6.16
N ASN A 206 8.31 7.18 -6.81
CA ASN A 206 8.72 5.83 -7.22
C ASN A 206 9.85 5.23 -6.36
N MET A 207 10.38 6.00 -5.41
CA MET A 207 11.42 5.56 -4.47
C MET A 207 11.00 5.77 -3.01
N ALA A 208 9.70 5.99 -2.74
CA ALA A 208 9.20 6.32 -1.40
C ALA A 208 9.53 5.26 -0.34
N CYS A 209 9.63 3.98 -0.73
CA CYS A 209 10.08 2.93 0.19
C CYS A 209 11.55 3.06 0.56
N ASP A 210 12.41 3.36 -0.41
CA ASP A 210 13.84 3.56 -0.20
C ASP A 210 14.12 4.85 0.58
N LEU A 211 13.32 5.91 0.35
CA LEU A 211 13.45 7.19 1.03
C LEU A 211 13.16 7.11 2.52
N ARG A 212 12.25 6.21 2.96
CA ARG A 212 12.05 5.94 4.40
C ARG A 212 13.32 5.38 5.06
N ASP A 213 14.08 4.54 4.36
CA ASP A 213 15.36 4.03 4.86
C ASP A 213 16.44 5.13 4.83
N LEU A 214 16.41 6.02 3.85
CA LEU A 214 17.30 7.19 3.79
C LEU A 214 17.07 8.17 4.95
N GLU A 215 15.82 8.37 5.37
CA GLU A 215 15.50 9.19 6.56
C GLU A 215 16.18 8.65 7.83
N LEU A 216 16.18 7.32 7.99
CA LEU A 216 16.85 6.64 9.10
C LEU A 216 18.38 6.74 8.98
N MET A 217 18.92 6.63 7.76
CA MET A 217 20.36 6.73 7.49
C MET A 217 20.93 8.09 7.88
N TYR A 218 20.24 9.19 7.59
CA TYR A 218 20.74 10.54 7.85
C TYR A 218 20.40 11.08 9.24
N ASN A 219 19.84 10.24 10.12
CA ASN A 219 19.33 10.64 11.44
C ASN A 219 18.42 11.88 11.34
N SER A 220 17.80 12.08 10.17
CA SER A 220 16.83 13.14 9.88
C SER A 220 15.43 12.71 10.31
N SER A 221 15.29 11.48 10.82
CA SER A 221 14.07 10.99 11.44
C SER A 221 13.87 11.71 12.78
N LEU A 222 12.82 12.52 12.87
CA LEU A 222 12.07 12.65 14.13
C LEU A 222 11.39 11.31 14.51
N GLU A 223 11.32 10.37 13.56
CA GLU A 223 10.62 9.09 13.59
C GLU A 223 11.43 7.90 14.18
N ASN A 224 12.11 8.09 15.31
CA ASN A 224 12.56 6.93 16.12
C ASN A 224 11.37 6.33 16.91
N ASN A 225 10.22 6.10 16.26
CA ASN A 225 9.09 5.42 16.90
C ASN A 225 9.18 3.90 16.66
N PRO A 226 9.71 3.12 17.62
CA PRO A 226 9.80 1.67 17.49
C PRO A 226 8.43 0.97 17.47
N HIS A 227 7.32 1.69 17.69
CA HIS A 227 5.97 1.17 17.79
C HIS A 227 5.09 1.43 16.57
N ARG A 228 5.64 1.94 15.46
CA ARG A 228 4.87 2.07 14.21
C ARG A 228 4.33 0.70 13.80
N PRO A 229 3.02 0.56 13.50
CA PRO A 229 2.48 -0.67 12.97
C PRO A 229 3.25 -1.06 11.72
N LEU A 230 3.76 -2.28 11.65
CA LEU A 230 4.44 -2.78 10.46
C LEU A 230 3.43 -3.44 9.53
N SER A 231 3.74 -3.44 8.23
CA SER A 231 3.02 -4.29 7.28
C SER A 231 3.04 -5.75 7.75
N MET A 232 2.06 -6.52 7.34
CA MET A 232 1.90 -7.91 7.76
C MET A 232 1.38 -8.78 6.62
N ALA A 233 1.75 -10.05 6.64
CA ALA A 233 1.28 -11.05 5.69
C ALA A 233 1.02 -12.40 6.37
N LEU A 234 0.05 -13.13 5.85
CA LEU A 234 -0.22 -14.52 6.22
C LEU A 234 -0.44 -15.35 4.96
N LEU A 235 0.49 -16.24 4.67
CA LEU A 235 0.33 -17.29 3.67
C LEU A 235 -0.12 -18.57 4.37
N LYS A 236 -1.17 -19.20 3.90
CA LYS A 236 -1.70 -20.46 4.43
C LYS A 236 -2.00 -21.42 3.28
N ILE A 237 -1.60 -22.69 3.42
CA ILE A 237 -2.06 -23.75 2.52
C ILE A 237 -3.56 -23.93 2.77
N ASP A 238 -4.35 -23.99 1.69
CA ASP A 238 -5.79 -24.20 1.80
C ASP A 238 -6.05 -25.55 2.52
N PRO A 239 -6.76 -25.56 3.67
CA PRO A 239 -7.03 -26.80 4.39
C PRO A 239 -7.83 -27.83 3.59
N GLY A 240 -8.63 -27.39 2.62
CA GLY A 240 -9.43 -28.24 1.75
C GLY A 240 -8.68 -28.74 0.50
N ASP A 241 -7.59 -28.08 0.11
CA ASP A 241 -6.81 -28.44 -1.08
C ASP A 241 -5.33 -28.01 -0.96
N SER A 242 -4.43 -28.97 -0.72
CA SER A 242 -3.00 -28.71 -0.55
C SER A 242 -2.29 -28.16 -1.80
N THR A 243 -2.98 -28.13 -2.95
CA THR A 243 -2.48 -27.52 -4.18
C THR A 243 -2.75 -26.01 -4.25
N GLN A 244 -3.59 -25.51 -3.36
CA GLN A 244 -4.03 -24.12 -3.29
C GLN A 244 -3.50 -23.42 -2.05
N PHE A 245 -3.41 -22.09 -2.11
CA PHE A 245 -3.07 -21.27 -0.96
C PHE A 245 -4.03 -20.10 -0.80
N LEU A 246 -4.09 -19.60 0.44
CA LEU A 246 -4.67 -18.33 0.83
C LEU A 246 -3.53 -17.39 1.22
N LEU A 247 -3.53 -16.16 0.74
CA LEU A 247 -2.54 -15.15 1.11
C LEU A 247 -3.24 -13.87 1.50
N ALA A 248 -2.96 -13.36 2.70
CA ALA A 248 -3.29 -11.99 3.09
C ALA A 248 -2.04 -11.13 3.13
N HIS A 249 -2.17 -9.88 2.73
CA HIS A 249 -1.16 -8.84 2.90
C HIS A 249 -1.82 -7.52 3.25
N ALA A 250 -1.41 -6.92 4.36
CA ALA A 250 -1.90 -5.64 4.85
C ALA A 250 -0.72 -4.67 4.99
N SER A 251 -0.83 -3.51 4.35
CA SER A 251 0.28 -2.56 4.25
C SER A 251 0.14 -1.43 5.23
N SER A 252 1.24 -1.10 5.91
CA SER A 252 1.31 0.05 6.78
C SER A 252 1.92 1.26 6.08
N SER A 253 1.26 2.41 6.18
CA SER A 253 1.72 3.69 5.62
C SER A 253 1.06 4.87 6.35
N PHE A 254 1.37 6.10 5.92
CA PHE A 254 0.67 7.30 6.38
C PHE A 254 -0.75 7.36 5.83
N TYR A 255 -1.69 7.87 6.62
CA TYR A 255 -3.09 8.02 6.18
C TYR A 255 -3.23 9.02 5.03
N SER A 256 -2.35 10.03 4.94
CA SER A 256 -2.32 10.95 3.80
C SER A 256 -1.96 10.26 2.46
N ALA A 257 -1.32 9.09 2.50
CA ALA A 257 -0.99 8.30 1.32
C ALA A 257 -2.15 7.43 0.79
N MET A 258 -3.34 7.45 1.41
CA MET A 258 -4.47 6.58 1.06
C MET A 258 -5.17 6.90 -0.28
N LEU A 259 -4.54 7.65 -1.20
CA LEU A 259 -4.98 7.62 -2.60
C LEU A 259 -4.46 6.34 -3.24
N ARG A 260 -5.37 5.41 -3.56
CA ARG A 260 -5.03 4.03 -3.95
C ARG A 260 -5.43 3.73 -5.38
N VAL A 261 -4.58 2.99 -6.08
CA VAL A 261 -4.81 2.57 -7.47
C VAL A 261 -4.51 1.09 -7.63
N GLN A 262 -5.49 0.32 -8.09
CA GLN A 262 -5.28 -1.05 -8.59
C GLN A 262 -4.76 -0.97 -10.03
N LYS A 263 -3.66 -1.64 -10.33
CA LYS A 263 -3.00 -1.57 -11.63
C LYS A 263 -2.89 -2.95 -12.27
N ARG A 264 -3.22 -3.02 -13.56
CA ARG A 264 -2.94 -4.16 -14.43
C ARG A 264 -2.11 -3.69 -15.62
N TYR A 265 -0.88 -4.17 -15.71
CA TYR A 265 -0.01 -3.93 -16.85
C TYR A 265 0.13 -5.20 -17.66
N HIS A 266 -0.23 -5.17 -18.94
CA HIS A 266 -0.01 -6.24 -19.89
C HIS A 266 0.94 -5.76 -20.99
N PHE A 267 2.24 -5.97 -20.77
CA PHE A 267 3.28 -5.40 -21.62
C PHE A 267 3.96 -6.44 -22.50
N GLY A 268 4.10 -6.09 -23.78
CA GLY A 268 4.83 -6.83 -24.80
C GLY A 268 6.33 -6.56 -24.78
N PHE A 269 6.95 -6.47 -23.60
CA PHE A 269 8.39 -6.25 -23.48
C PHE A 269 9.18 -7.52 -23.77
N HIS A 270 10.39 -7.35 -24.30
CA HIS A 270 11.34 -8.38 -24.63
C HIS A 270 12.34 -8.61 -23.50
N MET A 271 13.03 -9.74 -23.58
CA MET A 271 14.08 -10.09 -22.64
C MET A 271 15.23 -9.10 -22.69
N THR A 272 15.65 -8.65 -23.88
CA THR A 272 16.70 -7.62 -24.03
C THR A 272 16.36 -6.66 -25.17
N GLY A 273 17.00 -5.49 -25.21
CA GLY A 273 16.83 -4.51 -26.28
C GLY A 273 17.49 -4.90 -27.61
N ARG A 274 18.03 -6.12 -27.70
CA ARG A 274 18.73 -6.59 -28.90
C ARG A 274 17.75 -6.78 -30.05
N SER A 275 17.99 -6.03 -31.12
CA SER A 275 17.21 -6.10 -32.36
C SER A 275 17.16 -7.53 -32.93
N GLY A 276 15.97 -7.95 -33.36
CA GLY A 276 15.73 -9.27 -33.97
C GLY A 276 15.43 -10.40 -32.98
N THR A 277 15.55 -10.17 -31.67
CA THR A 277 15.03 -11.11 -30.68
C THR A 277 13.52 -10.92 -30.55
N ARG A 278 12.77 -12.03 -30.43
CA ARG A 278 11.30 -12.04 -30.23
C ARG A 278 10.90 -12.66 -28.89
N ALA A 279 11.88 -12.92 -28.02
CA ALA A 279 11.64 -13.53 -26.74
C ALA A 279 11.08 -12.47 -25.79
N VAL A 280 9.77 -12.51 -25.59
CA VAL A 280 9.07 -11.68 -24.59
C VAL A 280 9.41 -12.13 -23.18
N VAL A 281 9.29 -11.21 -22.23
CA VAL A 281 9.48 -11.51 -20.80
C VAL A 281 8.44 -12.53 -20.32
N PRO A 282 8.77 -13.44 -19.39
CA PRO A 282 7.83 -14.42 -18.86
C PRO A 282 6.61 -13.82 -18.14
N GLY A 283 6.84 -12.77 -17.34
CA GLY A 283 5.83 -12.03 -16.60
C GLY A 283 5.29 -10.85 -17.41
N GLN A 284 4.47 -11.13 -18.40
CA GLN A 284 3.88 -10.12 -19.30
C GLN A 284 2.73 -9.36 -18.64
N VAL A 285 2.01 -10.03 -17.74
CA VAL A 285 0.87 -9.46 -17.02
C VAL A 285 1.24 -9.34 -15.55
N VAL A 286 1.30 -8.10 -15.06
CA VAL A 286 1.58 -7.79 -13.65
C VAL A 286 0.38 -7.02 -13.10
N VAL A 287 -0.30 -7.62 -12.12
CA VAL A 287 -1.43 -7.02 -11.42
C VAL A 287 -1.03 -6.73 -9.98
N PHE A 288 -1.27 -5.51 -9.50
CA PHE A 288 -0.79 -5.08 -8.19
C PHE A 288 -1.59 -3.89 -7.63
N THR A 289 -1.52 -3.70 -6.31
CA THR A 289 -2.01 -2.49 -5.64
C THR A 289 -0.90 -1.45 -5.55
N SER A 290 -1.24 -0.19 -5.78
CA SER A 290 -0.28 0.89 -5.94
C SER A 290 -0.91 2.26 -5.58
N TYR A 291 -0.23 3.32 -5.98
CA TYR A 291 -0.53 4.71 -5.71
C TYR A 291 -0.48 5.51 -7.03
N PRO A 292 -1.13 6.70 -7.09
CA PRO A 292 -1.04 7.55 -8.27
C PRO A 292 0.40 7.94 -8.61
N GLY A 293 0.83 7.76 -9.86
CA GLY A 293 2.17 8.15 -10.32
C GLY A 293 3.29 7.14 -10.02
N THR A 294 3.00 6.07 -9.28
CA THR A 294 3.97 5.04 -8.91
C THR A 294 3.85 3.79 -9.81
N ILE A 295 4.86 3.41 -10.59
CA ILE A 295 4.77 2.30 -11.57
C ILE A 295 5.10 0.91 -11.00
N HIS A 296 5.13 0.79 -9.68
CA HIS A 296 5.27 -0.46 -8.93
C HIS A 296 4.40 -0.43 -7.65
N SER A 297 4.33 -1.52 -6.90
CA SER A 297 3.67 -1.54 -5.60
C SER A 297 4.63 -1.01 -4.53
N GLN A 298 4.13 -0.20 -3.59
CA GLN A 298 4.90 0.18 -2.38
C GLN A 298 4.40 -0.53 -1.12
N ASP A 299 3.17 -1.04 -1.17
CA ASP A 299 2.66 -2.10 -0.31
C ASP A 299 3.62 -3.29 -0.38
N ASP A 300 3.82 -3.70 -1.63
CA ASP A 300 4.33 -4.93 -2.20
C ASP A 300 3.35 -6.12 -2.13
N PHE A 301 2.42 -6.13 -3.08
CA PHE A 301 1.59 -7.28 -3.45
C PHE A 301 1.46 -7.33 -4.98
N TYR A 302 1.84 -8.45 -5.60
CA TYR A 302 1.79 -8.65 -7.05
C TYR A 302 1.26 -10.04 -7.39
N GLN A 303 0.45 -10.11 -8.44
CA GLN A 303 0.17 -11.33 -9.20
C GLN A 303 0.81 -11.18 -10.58
N VAL A 304 1.70 -12.12 -10.90
CA VAL A 304 2.51 -12.13 -12.11
C VAL A 304 2.11 -13.34 -12.94
N SER A 305 1.76 -13.13 -14.20
CA SER A 305 1.42 -14.18 -15.15
C SER A 305 1.90 -13.84 -16.57
N GLY A 306 1.76 -14.77 -17.51
CA GLY A 306 2.22 -14.64 -18.88
C GLY A 306 2.65 -15.98 -19.45
N THR A 307 3.82 -16.02 -20.09
CA THR A 307 4.39 -17.27 -20.62
C THR A 307 5.16 -18.07 -19.57
N GLY A 308 5.53 -17.43 -18.45
CA GLY A 308 6.20 -18.06 -17.31
C GLY A 308 5.25 -18.76 -16.35
N THR A 309 5.82 -19.35 -15.29
CA THR A 309 5.01 -19.88 -14.18
C THR A 309 4.38 -18.71 -13.43
N PRO A 310 3.06 -18.72 -13.15
CA PRO A 310 2.43 -17.69 -12.35
C PRO A 310 3.06 -17.58 -10.97
N LEU A 311 3.31 -16.36 -10.50
CA LEU A 311 3.86 -16.06 -9.19
C LEU A 311 2.97 -15.07 -8.47
N THR A 312 2.72 -15.31 -7.18
CA THR A 312 2.18 -14.31 -6.26
C THR A 312 3.30 -13.86 -5.34
N VAL A 313 3.58 -12.56 -5.34
CA VAL A 313 4.70 -11.96 -4.61
C VAL A 313 4.16 -10.99 -3.57
N SER A 314 4.61 -11.11 -2.32
CA SER A 314 4.29 -10.15 -1.25
C SER A 314 5.55 -9.74 -0.48
N GLY A 315 5.64 -8.47 -0.10
CA GLY A 315 6.80 -7.90 0.60
C GLY A 315 6.42 -7.19 1.89
N THR A 316 6.94 -7.68 3.02
CA THR A 316 6.75 -7.04 4.34
C THR A 316 8.04 -6.32 4.77
N ALA A 317 7.93 -5.06 5.19
CA ALA A 317 9.09 -4.27 5.62
C ALA A 317 9.82 -4.90 6.81
N ILE A 318 11.14 -5.05 6.72
CA ILE A 318 11.98 -5.52 7.83
C ILE A 318 12.39 -4.32 8.67
N LYS A 319 12.20 -4.44 9.99
CA LYS A 319 12.70 -3.42 10.92
C LYS A 319 14.22 -3.53 11.04
N ASN A 320 14.96 -2.46 10.76
CA ASN A 320 16.38 -2.38 11.09
C ASN A 320 16.59 -1.62 12.41
N LEU A 321 17.11 -2.29 13.43
CA LEU A 321 17.44 -1.70 14.73
C LEU A 321 18.94 -1.39 14.87
N ASN A 322 19.75 -1.73 13.88
CA ASN A 322 21.18 -1.50 13.87
C ASN A 322 21.52 -0.35 12.90
N PRO A 323 21.67 0.90 13.40
CA PRO A 323 21.94 2.05 12.54
C PRO A 323 23.31 1.96 11.84
N SER A 324 24.26 1.19 12.39
CA SER A 324 25.57 1.00 11.75
C SER A 324 25.49 0.25 10.42
N LEU A 325 24.40 -0.44 10.12
CA LEU A 325 24.22 -1.09 8.81
C LEU A 325 24.09 -0.09 7.66
N TRP A 326 23.62 1.13 7.91
CA TRP A 326 23.43 2.12 6.85
C TRP A 326 24.74 2.52 6.16
N ALA A 327 25.89 2.33 6.81
CA ALA A 327 27.21 2.48 6.18
C ALA A 327 27.46 1.49 5.02
N GLN A 328 26.66 0.42 4.90
CA GLN A 328 26.73 -0.57 3.81
C GLN A 328 25.72 -0.27 2.69
N ALA A 329 24.89 0.77 2.81
CA ALA A 329 23.97 1.15 1.75
C ALA A 329 24.71 1.92 0.65
N GLU A 330 24.46 1.54 -0.61
CA GLU A 330 25.10 2.11 -1.81
C GLU A 330 24.05 2.83 -2.66
N VAL A 331 23.56 3.95 -2.16
CA VAL A 331 22.33 4.60 -2.65
C VAL A 331 22.52 5.43 -3.93
N THR A 332 23.75 5.60 -4.41
CA THR A 332 24.05 6.33 -5.66
C THR A 332 24.51 5.43 -6.80
N THR A 333 24.98 4.21 -6.50
CA THR A 333 25.59 3.29 -7.48
C THR A 333 24.81 2.01 -7.68
N GLN A 334 23.91 1.66 -6.75
CA GLN A 334 23.08 0.46 -6.83
C GLN A 334 21.60 0.82 -7.02
N VAL A 335 20.81 -0.18 -7.41
CA VAL A 335 19.43 0.03 -7.86
C VAL A 335 18.46 0.01 -6.66
N PHE A 336 17.61 1.03 -6.57
CA PHE A 336 16.51 1.09 -5.60
C PHE A 336 15.46 -0.02 -5.82
N MET A 337 14.57 -0.19 -4.86
CA MET A 337 13.67 -1.34 -4.79
C MET A 337 12.68 -1.45 -5.97
N GLY A 338 11.98 -0.36 -6.29
CA GLY A 338 10.93 -0.37 -7.32
C GLY A 338 11.39 -0.94 -8.67
N PRO A 339 12.47 -0.42 -9.28
CA PRO A 339 13.02 -0.95 -10.53
C PRO A 339 13.43 -2.42 -10.43
N ARG A 340 14.09 -2.85 -9.33
CA ARG A 340 14.52 -4.24 -9.13
C ARG A 340 13.33 -5.21 -9.09
N VAL A 341 12.30 -4.86 -8.33
CA VAL A 341 11.11 -5.70 -8.15
C VAL A 341 10.35 -5.83 -9.46
N MET A 342 10.18 -4.74 -10.23
CA MET A 342 9.54 -4.81 -11.54
C MET A 342 10.36 -5.60 -12.56
N ALA A 343 11.69 -5.49 -12.55
CA ALA A 343 12.56 -6.33 -13.36
C ALA A 343 12.43 -7.82 -12.98
N ALA A 344 12.43 -8.14 -11.68
CA ALA A 344 12.24 -9.50 -11.19
C ALA A 344 10.87 -10.08 -11.57
N ASN A 345 9.79 -9.31 -11.40
CA ASN A 345 8.44 -9.70 -11.78
C ASN A 345 8.32 -10.00 -13.27
N ARG A 346 8.98 -9.21 -14.13
CA ARG A 346 8.92 -9.42 -15.58
C ARG A 346 9.79 -10.61 -16.02
N VAL A 347 11.02 -10.70 -15.55
CA VAL A 347 12.05 -11.62 -16.09
C VAL A 347 12.02 -13.02 -15.45
N ALA A 348 11.53 -13.16 -14.21
CA ALA A 348 11.60 -14.44 -13.50
C ALA A 348 10.75 -15.53 -14.18
N HIS A 349 11.30 -16.76 -14.25
CA HIS A 349 10.57 -17.94 -14.75
C HIS A 349 9.92 -18.76 -13.62
N ASN A 350 10.42 -18.61 -12.41
CA ASN A 350 10.01 -19.28 -11.19
C ASN A 350 10.54 -18.51 -9.97
N GLY A 351 10.13 -18.92 -8.76
CA GLY A 351 10.50 -18.21 -7.53
C GLY A 351 12.01 -18.16 -7.27
N SER A 352 12.76 -19.23 -7.56
CA SER A 352 14.22 -19.23 -7.38
C SER A 352 14.95 -18.24 -8.30
N HIS A 353 14.45 -18.05 -9.52
CA HIS A 353 15.01 -17.02 -10.41
C HIS A 353 14.66 -15.62 -9.90
N TRP A 354 13.43 -15.43 -9.42
CA TRP A 354 12.97 -14.16 -8.85
C TRP A 354 13.86 -13.71 -7.68
N THR A 355 14.18 -14.60 -6.74
CA THR A 355 15.04 -14.25 -5.58
C THR A 355 16.45 -13.82 -5.98
N LYS A 356 17.00 -14.39 -7.07
CA LYS A 356 18.31 -13.97 -7.60
C LYS A 356 18.24 -12.59 -8.24
N LEU A 357 17.17 -12.27 -8.95
CA LEU A 357 16.98 -11.00 -9.62
C LEU A 357 16.77 -9.85 -8.62
N VAL A 358 15.95 -10.03 -7.59
CA VAL A 358 15.72 -8.98 -6.59
C VAL A 358 16.99 -8.67 -5.77
N SER A 359 17.88 -9.65 -5.61
CA SER A 359 19.16 -9.52 -4.90
C SER A 359 20.24 -8.84 -5.75
N LYS A 360 20.04 -8.72 -7.06
CA LYS A 360 21.02 -8.14 -7.97
C LYS A 360 21.06 -6.63 -7.83
N SER A 361 22.27 -6.07 -7.74
CA SER A 361 22.53 -4.63 -7.63
C SER A 361 21.70 -3.97 -6.53
N TYR A 362 21.67 -4.60 -5.36
CA TYR A 362 20.88 -4.18 -4.21
C TYR A 362 21.49 -2.93 -3.54
N SER A 363 20.67 -1.88 -3.34
CA SER A 363 21.09 -0.61 -2.73
C SER A 363 21.27 -0.64 -1.21
N GLY A 364 20.77 -1.65 -0.51
CA GLY A 364 20.66 -1.61 0.95
C GLY A 364 19.42 -0.88 1.46
N THR A 365 18.52 -0.45 0.58
CA THR A 365 17.27 0.27 0.92
C THR A 365 16.06 -0.47 0.38
N GLY A 366 14.88 -0.13 0.90
CA GLY A 366 13.66 -0.88 0.65
C GLY A 366 13.72 -2.27 1.29
N ASN A 367 14.24 -2.34 2.52
CA ASN A 367 14.50 -3.59 3.24
C ASN A 367 13.20 -4.37 3.52
N LYS A 368 13.06 -5.59 2.96
CA LYS A 368 11.84 -6.41 3.05
C LYS A 368 12.13 -7.90 3.23
N GLN A 369 11.16 -8.60 3.83
CA GLN A 369 10.95 -10.03 3.67
C GLN A 369 9.98 -10.23 2.49
N TRP A 370 10.46 -10.89 1.45
CA TRP A 370 9.70 -11.23 0.26
C TRP A 370 9.23 -12.68 0.33
N LEU A 371 7.94 -12.89 0.14
CA LEU A 371 7.32 -14.20 -0.08
C LEU A 371 7.04 -14.34 -1.56
N VAL A 372 7.69 -15.32 -2.21
CA VAL A 372 7.44 -15.65 -3.62
C VAL A 372 6.74 -16.99 -3.66
N VAL A 373 5.44 -16.95 -3.94
CA VAL A 373 4.55 -18.10 -3.89
C VAL A 373 4.26 -18.56 -5.30
N GLN A 374 4.44 -19.85 -5.53
CA GLN A 374 4.10 -20.51 -6.78
C GLN A 374 3.04 -21.58 -6.50
N SER A 375 1.89 -21.48 -7.16
CA SER A 375 0.83 -22.48 -7.09
C SER A 375 1.34 -23.85 -7.56
N ALA A 376 0.61 -24.91 -7.19
CA ALA A 376 0.86 -26.23 -7.76
C ALA A 376 0.67 -26.21 -9.28
N GLY A 377 1.41 -27.08 -9.99
CA GLY A 377 1.38 -27.13 -11.44
C GLY A 377 1.99 -28.43 -11.97
N VAL A 378 2.11 -28.55 -13.28
CA VAL A 378 2.66 -29.75 -13.94
C VAL A 378 4.10 -29.98 -13.45
N GLY A 379 4.29 -30.98 -12.58
CA GLY A 379 5.59 -31.32 -11.97
C GLY A 379 5.85 -30.77 -10.56
N SER A 380 4.90 -30.04 -9.95
CA SER A 380 4.95 -29.63 -8.53
C SER A 380 3.65 -30.03 -7.83
N PRO A 381 3.67 -31.03 -6.93
CA PRO A 381 2.45 -31.59 -6.33
C PRO A 381 1.77 -30.65 -5.31
N GLY A 382 2.36 -29.49 -5.01
CA GLY A 382 1.83 -28.53 -4.05
C GLY A 382 2.42 -27.14 -4.22
N VAL A 383 1.97 -26.23 -3.37
CA VAL A 383 2.43 -24.84 -3.28
C VAL A 383 3.91 -24.80 -2.93
N ARG A 384 4.68 -23.96 -3.63
CA ARG A 384 6.10 -23.71 -3.34
C ARG A 384 6.31 -22.29 -2.85
N LEU A 385 7.24 -22.13 -1.92
CA LEU A 385 7.55 -20.86 -1.30
C LEU A 385 9.06 -20.63 -1.31
N TRP A 386 9.47 -19.46 -1.80
CA TRP A 386 10.79 -18.90 -1.57
C TRP A 386 10.67 -17.68 -0.67
N VAL A 387 11.58 -17.56 0.28
CA VAL A 387 11.65 -16.44 1.21
C VAL A 387 12.99 -15.75 1.07
N THR A 388 12.96 -14.45 0.78
CA THR A 388 14.14 -13.59 0.69
C THR A 388 14.06 -12.48 1.73
N GLU A 389 15.09 -12.31 2.53
CA GLU A 389 15.21 -11.21 3.49
C GLU A 389 16.40 -10.32 3.14
N GLN A 390 16.17 -9.01 3.17
CA GLN A 390 17.19 -8.02 2.83
C GLN A 390 17.33 -6.99 3.95
N VAL A 391 18.57 -6.78 4.37
CA VAL A 391 19.04 -5.69 5.23
C VAL A 391 20.28 -5.06 4.58
N PRO A 392 20.71 -3.83 4.90
CA PRO A 392 21.86 -3.24 4.23
C PRO A 392 23.10 -4.14 4.33
N GLY A 393 23.69 -4.47 3.18
CA GLY A 393 24.88 -5.34 3.07
C GLY A 393 24.64 -6.86 3.13
N LEU A 394 23.41 -7.33 3.40
CA LEU A 394 23.11 -8.76 3.44
C LEU A 394 21.75 -9.10 2.84
N THR A 395 21.75 -10.08 1.94
CA THR A 395 20.53 -10.72 1.43
C THR A 395 20.61 -12.23 1.66
N HIS A 396 19.60 -12.79 2.29
CA HIS A 396 19.44 -14.24 2.48
C HIS A 396 18.23 -14.71 1.68
N SER A 397 18.39 -15.74 0.85
CA SER A 397 17.28 -16.34 0.08
C SER A 397 17.30 -17.87 0.17
N GLU A 398 16.17 -18.48 0.51
CA GLU A 398 16.03 -19.95 0.57
C GLU A 398 14.62 -20.39 0.16
N GLU A 399 14.49 -21.62 -0.34
CA GLU A 399 13.19 -22.27 -0.54
C GLU A 399 12.66 -22.81 0.80
N GLN A 400 11.49 -22.33 1.23
CA GLN A 400 10.85 -22.68 2.50
C GLN A 400 9.65 -23.63 2.35
N THR A 401 9.48 -24.27 1.18
CA THR A 401 8.38 -25.20 0.89
C THR A 401 8.24 -26.32 1.94
N LYS A 402 9.36 -26.92 2.39
CA LYS A 402 9.32 -27.99 3.41
C LYS A 402 8.78 -27.49 4.74
N ARG A 403 9.13 -26.26 5.13
CA ARG A 403 8.63 -25.63 6.35
C ARG A 403 7.15 -25.29 6.22
N LEU A 404 6.76 -24.66 5.11
CA LEU A 404 5.37 -24.34 4.82
C LEU A 404 4.46 -25.57 4.87
N ASN A 405 4.89 -26.69 4.26
CA ASN A 405 4.13 -27.95 4.31
C ASN A 405 4.05 -28.56 5.72
N LYS A 406 5.05 -28.34 6.57
CA LYS A 406 5.07 -28.84 7.95
C LYS A 406 4.18 -28.00 8.87
N THR A 407 4.17 -26.68 8.70
CA THR A 407 3.42 -25.75 9.56
C THR A 407 2.00 -25.47 9.05
N GLY A 408 1.77 -25.63 7.74
CA GLY A 408 0.54 -25.24 7.05
C GLY A 408 0.43 -23.75 6.74
N TYR A 409 1.32 -22.91 7.27
CA TYR A 409 1.30 -21.46 7.10
C TYR A 409 2.68 -20.80 7.25
N TRP A 410 2.78 -19.55 6.80
CA TRP A 410 3.88 -18.61 7.01
C TRP A 410 3.32 -17.23 7.37
N ALA A 411 3.77 -16.65 8.48
CA ALA A 411 3.39 -15.31 8.91
C ALA A 411 4.59 -14.35 8.77
N SER A 412 4.32 -13.12 8.33
CA SER A 412 5.29 -12.03 8.25
C SER A 412 4.76 -10.82 9.00
N SER A 413 5.59 -10.22 9.85
CA SER A 413 5.23 -9.09 10.72
C SER A 413 6.40 -8.12 10.94
N GLY A 414 7.31 -8.07 9.96
CA GLY A 414 8.50 -7.23 9.94
C GLY A 414 9.66 -7.67 10.84
N MET A 415 9.53 -8.82 11.51
CA MET A 415 10.63 -9.51 12.18
C MET A 415 11.35 -10.45 11.22
N PRO A 416 12.69 -10.38 11.13
CA PRO A 416 13.48 -11.34 10.36
C PRO A 416 13.31 -12.78 10.85
N PHE A 417 13.24 -13.69 9.90
CA PHE A 417 13.18 -15.13 10.08
C PHE A 417 14.57 -15.75 10.14
N TYR A 418 15.48 -15.35 9.25
CA TYR A 418 16.81 -15.95 9.18
C TYR A 418 17.72 -15.41 10.29
N ARG A 419 18.47 -16.32 10.93
CA ARG A 419 19.23 -16.02 12.14
C ARG A 419 20.34 -14.99 11.92
N ASP A 420 20.99 -15.04 10.77
CA ASP A 420 22.00 -14.08 10.32
C ASP A 420 21.41 -12.68 10.12
N ILE A 421 20.26 -12.57 9.44
CA ILE A 421 19.53 -11.31 9.25
C ILE A 421 19.05 -10.76 10.60
N LEU A 422 18.49 -11.61 11.46
CA LEU A 422 18.04 -11.25 12.81
C LEU A 422 19.19 -10.68 13.67
N ASN A 423 20.37 -11.32 13.61
CA ASN A 423 21.55 -10.86 14.32
C ASN A 423 22.08 -9.54 13.75
N MET A 424 22.21 -9.44 12.42
CA MET A 424 22.79 -8.29 11.75
C MET A 424 21.95 -7.02 11.94
N SER A 425 20.63 -7.14 11.82
CA SER A 425 19.66 -6.05 12.00
C SER A 425 19.46 -5.59 13.45
N GLY A 426 20.07 -6.26 14.43
CA GLY A 426 19.89 -5.95 15.85
C GLY A 426 18.56 -6.43 16.46
N ASN A 427 17.79 -7.24 15.74
CA ASN A 427 16.49 -7.74 16.20
C ASN A 427 16.57 -8.93 17.17
N ILE A 428 17.76 -9.49 17.40
CA ILE A 428 17.94 -10.65 18.28
C ILE A 428 17.37 -10.42 19.69
N MET A 429 17.62 -9.26 20.30
CA MET A 429 17.08 -8.96 21.64
C MET A 429 15.57 -8.83 21.62
N SER A 430 15.00 -8.22 20.57
CA SER A 430 13.55 -8.11 20.41
C SER A 430 12.90 -9.49 20.26
N ALA A 431 13.51 -10.41 19.51
CA ALA A 431 13.00 -11.77 19.35
C ALA A 431 13.04 -12.60 20.65
N TYR A 432 13.94 -12.31 21.59
CA TYR A 432 14.04 -13.02 22.87
C TYR A 432 13.36 -12.32 24.05
N GLN A 433 13.13 -11.00 23.98
CA GLN A 433 12.66 -10.19 25.12
C GLN A 433 11.31 -9.50 24.90
N LEU A 434 10.83 -9.37 23.66
CA LEU A 434 9.59 -8.66 23.32
C LEU A 434 8.68 -9.57 22.49
N SER A 435 7.50 -9.90 23.02
CA SER A 435 6.42 -10.51 22.25
C SER A 435 6.08 -9.62 21.05
N ASN A 436 6.06 -10.17 19.83
CA ASN A 436 5.50 -9.48 18.68
C ASN A 436 3.99 -9.79 18.63
N PRO A 437 3.11 -8.87 19.04
CA PRO A 437 1.68 -9.15 19.18
C PRO A 437 1.04 -9.53 17.84
N VAL A 438 1.48 -8.94 16.73
CA VAL A 438 1.00 -9.29 15.38
C VAL A 438 1.34 -10.74 15.04
N ALA A 439 2.59 -11.15 15.30
CA ALA A 439 3.02 -12.52 15.04
C ALA A 439 2.22 -13.53 15.88
N GLU A 440 1.94 -13.22 17.14
CA GLU A 440 1.16 -14.07 18.04
C GLU A 440 -0.28 -14.21 17.55
N VAL A 441 -0.97 -13.10 17.27
CA VAL A 441 -2.35 -13.11 16.78
C VAL A 441 -2.47 -13.88 15.47
N LEU A 442 -1.54 -13.67 14.53
CA LEU A 442 -1.52 -14.45 13.28
C LEU A 442 -1.26 -15.94 13.53
N SER A 443 -0.33 -16.29 14.42
CA SER A 443 0.03 -17.69 14.69
C SER A 443 -1.11 -18.49 15.34
N MET A 444 -1.89 -17.84 16.21
CA MET A 444 -3.05 -18.45 16.85
C MET A 444 -4.27 -18.43 15.93
N GLY A 445 -4.59 -17.27 15.37
CA GLY A 445 -5.78 -17.05 14.56
C GLY A 445 -5.77 -17.80 13.24
N GLN A 446 -4.60 -18.10 12.67
CA GLN A 446 -4.51 -18.86 11.42
C GLN A 446 -5.23 -20.21 11.51
N ALA A 447 -5.30 -20.85 12.68
CA ALA A 447 -5.94 -22.16 12.84
C ALA A 447 -7.41 -22.17 12.39
N ASN A 448 -8.11 -21.04 12.57
CA ASN A 448 -9.52 -20.87 12.21
C ASN A 448 -9.73 -20.43 10.75
N VAL A 449 -8.65 -20.08 10.04
CA VAL A 449 -8.71 -19.69 8.62
C VAL A 449 -8.87 -20.94 7.76
N THR A 450 -9.99 -21.02 7.06
CA THR A 450 -10.33 -22.13 6.15
C THR A 450 -10.63 -21.67 4.73
N ASP A 451 -10.94 -20.39 4.54
CA ASP A 451 -11.29 -19.78 3.26
C ASP A 451 -10.92 -18.29 3.25
N LEU A 452 -11.26 -17.58 2.15
CA LEU A 452 -11.00 -16.15 2.04
C LEU A 452 -11.80 -15.32 3.06
N ALA A 453 -13.02 -15.74 3.41
CA ALA A 453 -13.88 -14.98 4.32
C ALA A 453 -13.30 -14.99 5.75
N SER A 454 -12.97 -16.18 6.26
CA SER A 454 -12.29 -16.36 7.55
C SER A 454 -10.89 -15.74 7.58
N LEU A 455 -10.19 -15.69 6.44
CA LEU A 455 -8.93 -14.95 6.33
C LEU A 455 -9.14 -13.43 6.49
N VAL A 456 -10.15 -12.87 5.82
CA VAL A 456 -10.50 -11.44 5.98
C VAL A 456 -10.91 -11.15 7.42
N GLU A 457 -11.68 -12.04 8.04
CA GLU A 457 -12.10 -11.93 9.45
C GLU A 457 -10.89 -11.87 10.38
N LEU A 458 -9.91 -12.77 10.22
CA LEU A 458 -8.67 -12.73 11.00
C LEU A 458 -7.93 -11.39 10.82
N MET A 459 -7.74 -10.97 9.57
CA MET A 459 -6.98 -9.76 9.24
C MET A 459 -7.68 -8.47 9.65
N ARG A 460 -8.99 -8.53 9.92
CA ARG A 460 -9.82 -7.45 10.48
C ARG A 460 -10.28 -7.73 11.91
N SER A 461 -9.64 -8.69 12.58
CA SER A 461 -9.94 -8.98 13.99
C SER A 461 -9.72 -7.73 14.84
N PRO A 462 -10.43 -7.58 15.96
CA PRO A 462 -10.21 -6.45 16.87
C PRO A 462 -8.74 -6.30 17.27
N ASP A 463 -8.04 -7.40 17.53
CA ASP A 463 -6.63 -7.39 17.94
C ASP A 463 -5.71 -6.77 16.87
N LEU A 464 -5.80 -7.25 15.61
CA LEU A 464 -5.00 -6.70 14.52
C LEU A 464 -5.45 -5.29 14.13
N THR A 465 -6.72 -4.98 14.29
CA THR A 465 -7.25 -3.64 14.05
C THR A 465 -6.68 -2.64 15.05
N LEU A 466 -6.69 -2.96 16.35
CA LEU A 466 -6.15 -2.10 17.39
C LEU A 466 -4.64 -1.88 17.21
N VAL A 467 -3.89 -2.94 16.93
CA VAL A 467 -2.44 -2.83 16.66
C VAL A 467 -2.15 -2.08 15.35
N GLY A 468 -3.04 -2.19 14.37
CA GLY A 468 -2.89 -1.58 13.06
C GLY A 468 -3.26 -0.11 12.96
N ARG A 469 -3.86 0.49 14.00
CA ARG A 469 -4.44 1.85 13.98
C ARG A 469 -3.73 2.76 14.98
N SER A 470 -2.85 3.65 14.51
CA SER A 470 -2.21 4.62 15.43
C SER A 470 -3.12 5.78 15.84
N ASP A 471 -4.27 5.94 15.18
CA ASP A 471 -5.22 7.03 15.44
C ASP A 471 -6.13 6.79 16.62
N LEU A 472 -6.17 5.56 17.14
CA LEU A 472 -6.91 5.23 18.35
C LEU A 472 -6.11 5.66 19.58
N SER A 473 -6.70 6.52 20.41
CA SER A 473 -6.11 6.92 21.68
C SER A 473 -6.19 5.80 22.71
N LEU A 474 -5.38 5.89 23.77
CA LEU A 474 -5.48 4.98 24.90
C LEU A 474 -6.86 5.02 25.57
N ASP A 475 -7.55 6.16 25.55
CA ASP A 475 -8.90 6.31 26.07
C ASP A 475 -9.92 5.60 25.17
N ASP A 476 -9.76 5.71 23.84
CA ASP A 476 -10.59 4.96 22.88
C ASP A 476 -10.43 3.45 23.11
N ILE A 477 -9.20 2.99 23.31
CA ILE A 477 -8.89 1.59 23.57
C ILE A 477 -9.45 1.14 24.93
N HIS A 478 -9.36 1.97 25.96
CA HIS A 478 -9.91 1.67 27.28
C HIS A 478 -11.44 1.62 27.27
N GLN A 479 -12.11 2.52 26.55
CA GLN A 479 -13.57 2.47 26.36
C GLN A 479 -13.99 1.19 25.63
N LEU A 480 -13.25 0.80 24.58
CA LEU A 480 -13.48 -0.45 23.88
C LEU A 480 -13.31 -1.69 24.79
N GLU A 481 -12.35 -1.65 25.72
CA GLU A 481 -12.15 -2.70 26.73
C GLU A 481 -13.33 -2.75 27.73
N LEU A 482 -13.78 -1.60 28.22
CA LEU A 482 -14.94 -1.52 29.12
C LEU A 482 -16.21 -2.01 28.43
N GLU A 483 -16.41 -1.64 27.17
CA GLU A 483 -17.53 -2.14 26.35
C GLU A 483 -17.46 -3.65 26.20
N TYR A 484 -16.29 -4.20 25.88
CA TYR A 484 -16.08 -5.65 25.79
C TYR A 484 -16.41 -6.37 27.09
N GLN A 485 -15.84 -5.92 28.20
CA GLN A 485 -16.08 -6.50 29.52
C GLN A 485 -17.57 -6.42 29.88
N SER A 486 -18.24 -5.30 29.59
CA SER A 486 -19.67 -5.14 29.83
C SER A 486 -20.53 -6.06 28.96
N ARG A 487 -20.17 -6.29 27.70
CA ARG A 487 -20.89 -7.19 26.79
C ARG A 487 -20.65 -8.66 27.15
N PHE A 488 -19.43 -9.04 27.49
CA PHE A 488 -19.11 -10.38 27.98
C PHE A 488 -19.93 -10.71 29.23
N LEU A 489 -19.93 -9.80 30.22
CA LEU A 489 -20.74 -9.92 31.44
C LEU A 489 -22.25 -9.98 31.15
N ARG A 490 -22.75 -9.29 30.13
CA ARG A 490 -24.15 -9.40 29.68
C ARG A 490 -24.45 -10.74 29.00
N SER A 491 -23.54 -11.26 28.17
CA SER A 491 -23.75 -12.54 27.50
C SER A 491 -23.71 -13.72 28.48
N THR A 492 -22.85 -13.66 29.50
CA THR A 492 -22.80 -14.67 30.57
C THR A 492 -24.02 -14.59 31.47
N THR A 493 -24.49 -13.39 31.82
CA THR A 493 -25.73 -13.23 32.61
C THR A 493 -26.99 -13.60 31.82
N GLU A 494 -27.04 -13.40 30.50
CA GLU A 494 -28.13 -13.90 29.65
C GLU A 494 -28.08 -15.43 29.50
N GLN A 495 -26.89 -16.02 29.34
CA GLN A 495 -26.71 -17.48 29.36
C GLN A 495 -27.13 -18.09 30.70
N ASP A 496 -26.75 -17.47 31.82
CA ASP A 496 -27.16 -17.88 33.17
C ASP A 496 -28.67 -17.72 33.37
N MET A 497 -29.31 -16.66 32.87
CA MET A 497 -30.78 -16.53 32.91
C MET A 497 -31.49 -17.58 32.03
N THR A 498 -30.95 -17.96 30.87
CA THR A 498 -31.51 -19.06 30.06
C THR A 498 -31.28 -20.43 30.69
N ASN A 499 -30.20 -20.62 31.44
CA ASN A 499 -29.93 -21.85 32.19
C ASN A 499 -30.75 -21.92 33.49
N GLU A 500 -31.04 -20.79 34.14
CA GLU A 500 -31.95 -20.69 35.29
C GLU A 500 -33.43 -20.95 34.92
N ILE A 501 -33.80 -20.81 33.64
CA ILE A 501 -35.14 -21.21 33.15
C ILE A 501 -35.23 -22.74 32.92
N ILE A 502 -34.10 -23.46 32.90
CA ILE A 502 -34.06 -24.91 32.60
C ILE A 502 -33.73 -25.78 33.82
N ASP A 503 -33.11 -25.27 34.88
CA ASP A 503 -32.80 -26.11 36.04
C ASP A 503 -33.21 -25.50 37.39
N SER A 504 -34.40 -25.90 37.85
CA SER A 504 -34.77 -25.79 39.26
C SER A 504 -34.69 -27.16 39.90
N ARG A 505 -33.47 -27.59 40.28
CA ARG A 505 -33.23 -28.46 41.44
C ARG A 505 -31.74 -28.63 41.79
N GLU A 506 -31.44 -28.20 43.01
CA GLU A 506 -30.43 -28.72 43.95
C GLU A 506 -28.95 -28.32 43.80
N ASN A 507 -28.55 -27.61 44.86
CA ASN A 507 -27.30 -27.62 45.61
C ASN A 507 -26.23 -26.56 45.31
N GLN A 508 -26.11 -25.68 46.31
CA GLN A 508 -24.96 -24.86 46.67
C GLN A 508 -23.71 -25.73 46.90
N ASP A 509 -22.58 -25.34 46.31
CA ASP A 509 -21.43 -24.92 47.10
C ASP A 509 -20.45 -24.10 46.25
N ASN A 510 -19.82 -23.13 46.92
CA ASN A 510 -18.93 -22.10 46.38
C ASN A 510 -17.69 -22.65 45.66
N ASP A 511 -17.40 -22.09 44.49
CA ASP A 511 -16.14 -21.43 44.17
C ASP A 511 -16.36 -20.52 42.95
N GLN A 512 -16.47 -19.19 43.18
CA GLN A 512 -16.46 -18.20 42.10
C GLN A 512 -15.05 -18.11 41.52
N GLU A 513 -14.71 -19.03 40.62
CA GLU A 513 -13.60 -18.88 39.70
C GLU A 513 -13.88 -17.63 38.86
N LYS A 514 -13.00 -16.61 38.93
CA LYS A 514 -13.10 -15.43 38.05
C LYS A 514 -12.97 -15.90 36.60
N ILE A 515 -14.09 -16.06 35.91
CA ILE A 515 -14.15 -16.40 34.49
C ILE A 515 -13.52 -15.25 33.71
N THR A 516 -12.27 -15.43 33.29
CA THR A 516 -11.62 -14.57 32.31
C THR A 516 -12.18 -14.88 30.91
N PRO A 517 -12.56 -13.88 30.11
CA PRO A 517 -13.12 -14.10 28.77
C PRO A 517 -12.12 -14.86 27.86
N PRO A 518 -12.56 -15.89 27.13
CA PRO A 518 -11.74 -16.45 26.07
C PRO A 518 -11.73 -15.46 24.89
N HIS A 519 -10.53 -15.12 24.40
CA HIS A 519 -10.23 -14.25 23.25
C HIS A 519 -9.81 -12.79 23.48
N PHE A 520 -9.44 -12.37 24.70
CA PHE A 520 -8.48 -11.27 24.85
C PHE A 520 -7.13 -11.88 25.23
N VAL A 521 -6.23 -12.00 24.26
CA VAL A 521 -4.93 -12.67 24.43
C VAL A 521 -4.22 -12.13 25.68
N HIS A 522 -3.84 -13.05 26.57
CA HIS A 522 -3.18 -12.77 27.86
C HIS A 522 -1.94 -11.85 27.71
N ASN A 523 -1.23 -11.92 26.57
CA ASN A 523 -0.10 -11.05 26.21
C ASN A 523 -0.47 -9.63 25.78
N VAL A 524 -1.63 -9.44 25.16
CA VAL A 524 -2.08 -8.10 24.74
C VAL A 524 -2.49 -7.30 25.99
N ARG A 525 -3.16 -7.94 26.97
CA ARG A 525 -3.41 -7.36 28.29
C ARG A 525 -2.13 -7.00 29.04
N GLU A 526 -1.06 -7.81 28.98
CA GLU A 526 0.24 -7.46 29.59
C GLU A 526 0.99 -6.36 28.83
N LEU A 527 0.95 -6.35 27.50
CA LEU A 527 1.48 -5.27 26.67
C LEU A 527 0.74 -3.96 26.97
N PHE A 528 -0.59 -4.01 27.08
CA PHE A 528 -1.44 -2.89 27.48
C PHE A 528 -1.18 -2.44 28.92
N ASN A 529 -1.07 -3.36 29.89
CA ASN A 529 -0.70 -3.04 31.27
C ASN A 529 0.71 -2.45 31.36
N THR A 530 1.63 -2.84 30.48
CA THR A 530 2.99 -2.27 30.39
C THR A 530 2.95 -0.85 29.80
N ILE A 531 2.10 -0.59 28.81
CA ILE A 531 1.89 0.75 28.25
C ILE A 531 1.19 1.67 29.26
N ILE A 532 0.14 1.18 29.93
CA ILE A 532 -0.60 1.88 30.98
C ILE A 532 0.31 2.20 32.17
N SER A 533 1.10 1.24 32.65
CA SER A 533 2.02 1.47 33.78
C SER A 533 3.12 2.48 33.45
N LYS A 534 3.68 2.47 32.23
CA LYS A 534 4.65 3.49 31.80
C LYS A 534 4.05 4.88 31.67
N LYS A 535 2.80 4.99 31.20
CA LYS A 535 2.14 6.29 31.05
C LYS A 535 1.67 6.85 32.39
N LYS A 536 1.18 5.99 33.28
CA LYS A 536 0.87 6.35 34.67
C LYS A 536 2.12 6.79 35.43
N LEU A 537 3.25 6.12 35.24
CA LEU A 537 4.54 6.54 35.79
C LEU A 537 4.97 7.92 35.23
N SER A 538 4.70 8.20 33.95
CA SER A 538 4.95 9.51 33.33
C SER A 538 4.05 10.63 33.87
N GLU A 539 2.79 10.33 34.16
CA GLU A 539 1.84 11.28 34.77
C GLU A 539 2.13 11.51 36.25
N GLU A 540 2.52 10.47 36.99
CA GLU A 540 2.97 10.56 38.38
C GLU A 540 4.29 11.34 38.49
N LEU A 541 5.21 11.19 37.53
CA LEU A 541 6.43 12.00 37.44
C LEU A 541 6.12 13.47 37.12
N ARG A 542 5.14 13.75 36.24
CA ARG A 542 4.64 15.12 35.99
C ARG A 542 4.00 15.74 37.23
N GLN A 543 3.19 14.98 37.96
CA GLN A 543 2.59 15.44 39.22
C GLN A 543 3.64 15.64 40.33
N MET A 544 4.76 14.90 40.29
CA MET A 544 5.89 15.11 41.21
C MET A 544 6.75 16.33 40.83
N GLU A 545 6.89 16.66 39.55
CA GLU A 545 7.57 17.88 39.09
C GLU A 545 6.75 19.14 39.36
N ASP A 546 5.43 19.10 39.19
CA ASP A 546 4.54 20.23 39.51
C ASP A 546 4.39 20.50 41.01
N ASN A 547 4.64 19.49 41.86
CA ASN A 547 4.54 19.60 43.32
C ASN A 547 5.88 19.89 44.02
N ASN A 548 7.02 19.80 43.33
CA ASN A 548 8.34 20.09 43.92
C ASN A 548 8.79 21.52 43.62
N ASN A 549 8.14 22.44 44.31
CA ASN A 549 8.63 23.80 44.49
C ASN A 549 8.66 24.16 45.98
N ASP A 550 9.17 23.28 46.85
CA ASP A 550 9.91 23.73 48.04
C ASP A 550 10.63 22.61 48.81
N THR A 551 11.78 23.01 49.37
CA THR A 551 12.53 22.44 50.49
C THR A 551 13.39 21.18 50.36
N SER A 552 14.63 21.42 50.77
CA SER A 552 15.80 20.59 50.99
C SER A 552 15.72 19.65 52.19
N GLU A 553 16.67 18.71 52.22
CA GLU A 553 17.10 17.83 53.33
C GLU A 553 16.28 16.56 53.56
N GLU A 554 16.81 15.43 53.09
CA GLU A 554 17.20 14.27 53.94
C GLU A 554 17.53 13.07 53.04
N ILE A 555 18.80 12.95 52.63
CA ILE A 555 19.36 11.69 52.12
C ILE A 555 20.43 11.24 53.10
N ARG A 556 20.05 10.37 54.05
CA ARG A 556 20.99 9.51 54.76
C ARG A 556 20.33 8.18 55.11
N VAL A 557 21.15 7.15 55.00
CA VAL A 557 20.95 5.73 55.35
C VAL A 557 20.40 4.86 54.22
N ALA A 558 21.32 4.49 53.33
CA ALA A 558 21.31 3.17 52.72
C ALA A 558 22.29 2.30 53.51
N GLU A 559 21.86 1.13 54.00
CA GLU A 559 22.73 -0.04 54.10
C GLU A 559 21.92 -1.34 54.17
N GLU A 560 22.40 -2.31 53.38
CA GLU A 560 22.10 -3.75 53.31
C GLU A 560 20.89 -4.27 52.49
N MET A 561 21.07 -4.31 51.16
CA MET A 561 20.98 -5.53 50.34
C MET A 561 21.74 -5.31 49.01
N PRO A 562 22.61 -6.23 48.56
CA PRO A 562 23.35 -6.08 47.31
C PRO A 562 22.52 -6.53 46.10
N GLU A 563 22.89 -6.02 44.92
CA GLU A 563 22.32 -6.31 43.58
C GLU A 563 20.99 -5.62 43.23
N ILE A 564 21.07 -4.41 42.65
CA ILE A 564 20.13 -3.82 41.65
C ILE A 564 20.59 -2.39 41.24
N ASP A 565 21.32 -1.67 42.10
CA ASP A 565 21.66 -0.24 41.89
C ASP A 565 22.69 0.08 40.80
N SER A 566 23.53 -0.89 40.39
CA SER A 566 24.48 -0.66 39.28
C SER A 566 23.77 -0.52 37.92
N ILE A 567 22.56 -1.07 37.80
CA ILE A 567 21.73 -0.97 36.59
C ILE A 567 20.90 0.32 36.58
N ILE A 568 20.50 0.81 37.76
CA ILE A 568 19.68 2.03 37.90
C ILE A 568 20.51 3.30 37.70
N SER A 569 21.78 3.32 38.14
CA SER A 569 22.62 4.53 38.01
C SER A 569 23.02 4.90 36.57
N LYS A 570 22.90 3.97 35.60
CA LYS A 570 23.04 4.29 34.16
C LYS A 570 21.74 4.73 33.49
N ARG A 571 20.61 4.77 34.22
CA ARG A 571 19.30 5.17 33.70
C ARG A 571 18.92 6.62 34.01
N LYS A 572 19.82 7.41 34.59
CA LYS A 572 19.54 8.80 34.96
C LYS A 572 20.01 9.80 33.89
N VAL A 573 19.44 9.69 32.69
CA VAL A 573 19.11 10.82 31.79
C VAL A 573 17.93 10.33 30.93
N LEU A 574 16.73 10.29 31.50
CA LEU A 574 15.52 10.30 30.69
C LEU A 574 15.24 11.77 30.40
N ASP A 575 15.54 12.15 29.17
CA ASP A 575 15.37 13.47 28.59
C ASP A 575 13.87 13.88 28.60
N THR A 576 13.50 14.79 29.50
CA THR A 576 12.14 15.32 29.77
C THR A 576 11.70 16.39 28.77
N ASP A 577 12.17 16.34 27.53
CA ASP A 577 11.74 17.31 26.52
C ASP A 577 10.29 17.03 26.08
N GLU A 578 9.38 17.91 26.47
CA GLU A 578 7.95 17.92 26.12
C GLU A 578 7.69 18.08 24.61
N SER A 579 8.74 18.24 23.81
CA SER A 579 8.71 18.13 22.33
C SER A 579 8.38 16.72 21.81
N LYS A 580 8.31 15.70 22.68
CA LYS A 580 8.04 14.28 22.34
C LYS A 580 6.59 13.81 22.57
N ILE A 581 5.64 14.72 22.74
CA ILE A 581 4.26 14.43 22.32
C ILE A 581 4.38 14.20 20.80
N LEU A 582 3.97 13.02 20.29
CA LEU A 582 3.92 12.73 18.86
C LEU A 582 3.49 14.03 18.17
N PRO A 583 4.32 14.66 17.32
CA PRO A 583 3.84 15.78 16.58
C PRO A 583 2.55 15.28 15.91
N LEU A 584 1.45 16.03 16.03
CA LEU A 584 0.14 15.78 15.39
C LEU A 584 0.21 15.61 13.85
N ARG A 585 1.42 15.44 13.30
CA ARG A 585 1.83 15.54 11.92
C ARG A 585 1.64 14.25 11.13
N GLU A 586 1.71 13.06 11.74
CA GLU A 586 1.89 11.82 10.95
C GLU A 586 1.25 10.57 11.58
N PHE A 587 -0.08 10.50 11.56
CA PHE A 587 -0.75 9.23 11.86
C PHE A 587 -0.53 8.23 10.72
N SER A 588 -0.10 7.04 11.11
CA SER A 588 0.20 5.94 10.20
C SER A 588 -0.34 4.62 10.73
N GLY A 589 -0.53 3.65 9.86
CA GLY A 589 -1.03 2.37 10.26
C GLY A 589 -1.33 1.52 9.05
N VAL A 590 -2.00 0.40 9.28
CA VAL A 590 -2.54 -0.41 8.20
C VAL A 590 -3.52 0.45 7.41
N ILE A 591 -3.35 0.51 6.09
CA ILE A 591 -4.16 1.33 5.17
C ILE A 591 -4.84 0.52 4.05
N ASP A 592 -4.71 -0.81 4.10
CA ASP A 592 -5.44 -1.72 3.22
C ASP A 592 -5.39 -3.17 3.72
N LEU A 593 -6.08 -4.03 2.97
CA LEU A 593 -5.93 -5.47 3.00
C LEU A 593 -6.06 -6.02 1.58
N LYS A 594 -5.14 -6.89 1.15
CA LYS A 594 -5.24 -7.70 -0.07
C LYS A 594 -5.32 -9.17 0.34
N VAL A 595 -6.32 -9.90 -0.16
CA VAL A 595 -6.46 -11.34 0.06
C VAL A 595 -6.59 -12.10 -1.25
N SER A 596 -5.85 -13.19 -1.38
CA SER A 596 -5.72 -13.95 -2.63
C SER A 596 -5.96 -15.42 -2.37
N LYS A 597 -6.62 -16.10 -3.31
CA LYS A 597 -6.69 -17.56 -3.37
C LYS A 597 -6.14 -18.02 -4.73
N ASN A 598 -4.88 -18.42 -4.77
CA ASN A 598 -4.13 -18.60 -6.01
C ASN A 598 -4.14 -17.33 -6.89
N ASP A 599 -4.88 -17.36 -8.00
CA ASP A 599 -5.04 -16.29 -8.97
C ASP A 599 -6.27 -15.43 -8.66
N GLY A 600 -6.18 -14.12 -8.91
CA GLY A 600 -7.18 -13.15 -8.49
C GLY A 600 -7.08 -12.80 -7.00
N PHE A 601 -7.53 -11.60 -6.63
CA PHE A 601 -7.50 -11.14 -5.25
C PHE A 601 -8.67 -10.19 -4.98
N LEU A 602 -9.04 -10.10 -3.71
CA LEU A 602 -9.90 -9.03 -3.19
C LEU A 602 -9.02 -8.01 -2.49
N ALA A 603 -9.39 -6.74 -2.58
CA ALA A 603 -8.69 -5.67 -1.86
C ALA A 603 -9.66 -4.72 -1.17
N ALA A 604 -9.37 -4.39 0.08
CA ALA A 604 -10.05 -3.34 0.82
C ALA A 604 -9.10 -2.17 1.03
N ALA A 605 -9.58 -0.94 0.77
CA ALA A 605 -8.81 0.27 1.02
C ALA A 605 -9.18 0.90 2.37
N GLY A 606 -8.20 1.55 2.97
CA GLY A 606 -8.34 2.28 4.22
C GLY A 606 -8.00 1.45 5.46
N PRO A 607 -8.01 2.10 6.63
CA PRO A 607 -7.62 1.46 7.86
C PRO A 607 -8.61 0.36 8.28
N PRO A 608 -8.15 -0.70 8.96
CA PRO A 608 -9.02 -1.77 9.39
C PRO A 608 -10.05 -1.25 10.40
N PHE A 609 -11.21 -1.91 10.41
CA PHE A 609 -12.29 -1.72 11.36
C PHE A 609 -12.93 -3.10 11.60
N SER A 610 -13.46 -3.32 12.79
CA SER A 610 -14.15 -4.57 13.13
C SER A 610 -15.65 -4.38 13.03
N VAL A 611 -16.32 -5.30 12.35
CA VAL A 611 -17.78 -5.41 12.35
C VAL A 611 -18.17 -6.41 13.44
N ASP A 612 -19.30 -6.17 14.09
CA ASP A 612 -19.77 -6.82 15.32
C ASP A 612 -19.65 -8.37 15.30
N HIS A 613 -18.53 -8.88 15.82
CA HIS A 613 -18.28 -10.29 16.11
C HIS A 613 -18.29 -10.56 17.63
N GLY A 614 -19.18 -9.87 18.36
CA GLY A 614 -19.51 -10.21 19.75
C GLY A 614 -18.52 -9.75 20.83
N ALA A 615 -17.64 -8.79 20.54
CA ALA A 615 -16.62 -8.37 21.51
C ALA A 615 -16.29 -6.87 21.50
N VAL A 616 -15.56 -6.40 20.49
CA VAL A 616 -15.05 -5.02 20.39
C VAL A 616 -15.30 -4.49 18.98
N VAL A 617 -16.02 -3.36 18.87
CA VAL A 617 -16.32 -2.71 17.59
C VAL A 617 -15.42 -1.50 17.41
N VAL A 618 -14.40 -1.63 16.56
CA VAL A 618 -13.57 -0.50 16.14
C VAL A 618 -14.26 0.16 14.96
N GLN A 619 -14.61 1.44 15.09
CA GLN A 619 -15.31 2.19 14.05
C GLN A 619 -14.41 2.46 12.82
N PRO A 620 -15.01 2.59 11.62
CA PRO A 620 -14.31 3.08 10.45
C PRO A 620 -13.61 4.42 10.72
N PHE A 621 -12.41 4.59 10.16
CA PHE A 621 -11.69 5.85 10.25
C PHE A 621 -12.47 6.98 9.57
N GLN A 622 -12.50 8.15 10.20
CA GLN A 622 -13.16 9.35 9.67
C GLN A 622 -12.25 10.58 9.84
N TRP A 623 -11.84 11.19 8.72
CA TRP A 623 -10.94 12.35 8.72
C TRP A 623 -11.49 13.50 9.58
N SER A 624 -12.72 13.94 9.32
CA SER A 624 -13.37 15.07 10.01
C SER A 624 -13.54 14.92 11.52
N LYS A 625 -13.49 13.68 12.04
CA LYS A 625 -13.59 13.37 13.48
C LYS A 625 -12.27 12.97 14.12
N SER A 626 -11.21 12.84 13.33
CA SER A 626 -9.89 12.45 13.82
C SER A 626 -9.10 13.65 14.36
N LEU A 627 -8.04 13.36 15.11
CA LEU A 627 -7.07 14.36 15.56
C LEU A 627 -6.26 14.97 14.40
N ILE A 628 -6.39 14.42 13.18
CA ILE A 628 -5.68 14.84 11.97
C ILE A 628 -6.57 15.43 10.89
N LYS A 629 -7.78 15.85 11.24
CA LYS A 629 -8.73 16.46 10.30
C LYS A 629 -8.12 17.61 9.47
N ASP A 630 -7.10 18.27 10.00
CA ASP A 630 -6.43 19.42 9.37
C ASP A 630 -5.24 19.04 8.47
N LEU A 631 -4.83 17.76 8.43
CA LEU A 631 -3.76 17.30 7.52
C LEU A 631 -4.27 17.25 6.07
N PRO A 632 -3.42 17.52 5.05
CA PRO A 632 -3.80 17.38 3.66
C PRO A 632 -4.21 15.94 3.28
N HIS A 633 -5.44 15.79 2.78
CA HIS A 633 -6.01 14.53 2.30
C HIS A 633 -6.90 14.75 1.07
N VAL A 634 -6.47 15.63 0.17
CA VAL A 634 -7.23 16.01 -1.03
C VAL A 634 -7.51 14.78 -1.88
N GLY A 635 -8.77 14.63 -2.32
CA GLY A 635 -9.23 13.50 -3.13
C GLY A 635 -9.54 12.22 -2.35
N GLN A 636 -9.27 12.18 -1.04
CA GLN A 636 -9.67 11.06 -0.19
C GLN A 636 -11.14 11.16 0.25
N ALA A 637 -11.76 10.01 0.55
CA ALA A 637 -13.06 9.97 1.23
C ALA A 637 -12.91 10.44 2.68
N ASP A 638 -13.93 11.11 3.23
CA ASP A 638 -13.95 11.48 4.65
C ASP A 638 -14.06 10.24 5.55
N VAL A 639 -14.98 9.32 5.23
CA VAL A 639 -15.20 8.07 5.97
C VAL A 639 -14.67 6.88 5.18
N TRP A 640 -13.80 6.09 5.81
CA TRP A 640 -13.16 4.90 5.23
C TRP A 640 -13.85 3.61 5.66
N ASN A 641 -15.06 3.40 5.16
CA ASN A 641 -15.88 2.21 5.44
C ASN A 641 -16.01 1.32 4.20
N PHE A 642 -14.88 0.84 3.69
CA PHE A 642 -14.84 0.02 2.47
C PHE A 642 -14.62 -1.46 2.79
N GLY A 643 -15.43 -2.32 2.17
CA GLY A 643 -15.24 -3.77 2.19
C GLY A 643 -14.22 -4.23 1.14
N PRO A 644 -13.76 -5.49 1.19
CA PRO A 644 -12.95 -6.06 0.11
C PRO A 644 -13.73 -6.11 -1.21
N VAL A 645 -13.11 -5.66 -2.29
CA VAL A 645 -13.66 -5.71 -3.65
C VAL A 645 -12.73 -6.41 -4.62
N GLU A 646 -13.30 -7.08 -5.61
CA GLU A 646 -12.53 -7.69 -6.70
C GLU A 646 -12.21 -6.63 -7.79
N PRO A 647 -10.95 -6.53 -8.25
CA PRO A 647 -10.60 -5.68 -9.37
C PRO A 647 -11.35 -6.07 -10.65
N LYS A 648 -11.93 -5.07 -11.35
CA LYS A 648 -12.71 -5.30 -12.58
C LYS A 648 -11.88 -5.01 -13.83
N TRP A 649 -11.09 -5.95 -14.31
CA TRP A 649 -10.33 -5.77 -15.55
C TRP A 649 -11.24 -5.82 -16.79
N VAL A 650 -10.92 -5.02 -17.82
CA VAL A 650 -11.71 -4.92 -19.06
C VAL A 650 -11.09 -5.68 -20.23
N TRP A 651 -9.80 -6.02 -20.14
CA TRP A 651 -9.12 -6.85 -21.13
C TRP A 651 -8.55 -8.11 -20.49
N ASN A 652 -8.51 -9.18 -21.28
CA ASN A 652 -8.07 -10.50 -20.83
C ASN A 652 -6.55 -10.63 -20.74
#